data_AF-A0A925LWT8-F1
#
_entry.id   AF-A0A925LWT8-F1
#
_cell.length_a   1.000
_cell.length_b   1.000
_cell.length_c   1.000
_cell.angle_alpha   90.00
_cell.angle_beta   90.00
_cell.angle_gamma   90.00
#
_symmetry.space_group_name_H-M   'P 1'
#
loop_
_entity.id
_entity.type
_entity.pdbx_description
1 polymer ?
#
loop_
_entity_poly.entity_id
_entity_poly.type
_entity_poly.pdbx_seq_one_letter_code
_entity_poly.pdbx_strand_id
1 'polypeptide(L)'
;MNRRIANLQVEKNSAANPAEKTDAAGKTAVTTPADGVTTDTKDHATDENAQSVSSVATRDVVRASDSNGESLVEGASGAASGEVIAVQPGSAGPAIEQIVGRQLEMLSLILAIGFLLMFLIHVVRFRRWFFRTASSVLRLTRKVLIDLPLKIFRLPFVQMLLRNRTVVRIRRLILMPSVVALIGTRAVPWLVIREPLRWWWTGSIAILLSMALNSRLGQDAQELTAEWVGNTWYKLRARVVMAVIDWIIDMFRLVLNIIERFLYAVDEWLRFHSDESWLSIVAKAFLGVIWSFVAFLIRIYVNLLIEPTLHPVKHFPVVTVAHKIFLSVIVVIEHNMRQTLTPYLGAALAGPITWFTIVFLPGIFGFLVWELKENWRLYQANRKNLLTPVAVGSHGETVARLLRPGFHSGTLPKLFRRMRRLEHQEASFRRFSARRASGDQLEHVEKAIRSFVERELISLLKSCLVWNDTGLHCGHIHAASNCFSVELECSRLGTPAVRLLFQEQSGWVAASVADSGWLRFASTDQLRSFQNALQGFYRKSGIDMVREQLEANFVGVHPYDINSEGFAIWPNGDFDKELTVDLSGKGMVRPLPTNEATAAGILQTDRDAVLFNESLTEWTHWQYLWTPGESAGGARSLPPACSQTPAEPVLRPIR
;
A
#
# COMPACT_ATOMS: atom_id res chain seq x y z
N MET A 1 -1.25 1.21 19.29
CA MET A 1 -1.75 2.18 18.30
C MET A 1 -2.51 1.48 17.18
N ASN A 2 -1.89 0.60 16.39
CA ASN A 2 -2.53 -0.03 15.21
C ASN A 2 -3.75 -0.92 15.52
N ARG A 3 -3.80 -1.64 16.65
CA ARG A 3 -4.95 -2.48 17.03
C ARG A 3 -6.21 -1.69 17.44
N ARG A 4 -6.05 -0.44 17.90
CA ARG A 4 -7.15 0.37 18.42
C ARG A 4 -7.86 1.18 17.34
N ILE A 5 -7.13 1.52 16.27
CA ILE A 5 -7.67 2.24 15.11
C ILE A 5 -8.46 1.28 14.21
N ALA A 6 -8.01 0.04 14.03
CA ALA A 6 -8.71 -0.98 13.26
C ALA A 6 -10.11 -1.33 13.83
N ASN A 7 -10.24 -1.37 15.16
CA ASN A 7 -11.53 -1.70 15.80
C ASN A 7 -12.58 -0.58 15.66
N LEU A 8 -12.18 0.68 15.47
CA LEU A 8 -13.11 1.81 15.34
C LEU A 8 -13.68 1.96 13.91
N GLN A 9 -13.00 1.42 12.88
CA GLN A 9 -13.54 1.41 11.52
C GLN A 9 -14.57 0.29 11.29
N VAL A 10 -14.49 -0.81 12.05
CA VAL A 10 -15.50 -1.90 12.01
C VAL A 10 -16.86 -1.41 12.52
N GLU A 11 -16.86 -0.55 13.54
CA GLU A 11 -18.07 0.00 14.15
C GLU A 11 -18.83 0.94 13.20
N LYS A 12 -18.12 1.64 12.32
CA LYS A 12 -18.72 2.55 11.33
C LYS A 12 -19.44 1.82 10.19
N ASN A 13 -19.02 0.59 9.86
CA ASN A 13 -19.64 -0.21 8.80
C ASN A 13 -20.88 -1.00 9.27
N SER A 14 -21.08 -1.16 10.58
CA SER A 14 -22.25 -1.86 11.12
C SER A 14 -23.49 -0.96 11.24
N ALA A 15 -23.34 0.37 11.12
CA ALA A 15 -24.42 1.34 11.33
C ALA A 15 -25.16 1.77 10.05
N ALA A 16 -24.77 1.27 8.88
CA ALA A 16 -25.31 1.70 7.58
C ALA A 16 -26.33 0.73 6.98
N ASN A 17 -27.27 0.23 7.80
CA ASN A 17 -28.44 -0.46 7.26
C ASN A 17 -29.68 -0.24 8.15
N PRO A 18 -30.64 0.59 7.71
CA PRO A 18 -32.02 0.43 8.10
C PRO A 18 -32.94 0.29 6.89
N ALA A 19 -33.76 -0.75 6.93
CA ALA A 19 -34.87 -0.98 6.04
C ALA A 19 -36.09 -0.09 6.39
N GLU A 20 -36.80 0.33 5.33
CA GLU A 20 -38.27 0.27 5.14
C GLU A 20 -39.23 0.95 6.16
N LYS A 21 -39.95 2.01 5.72
CA LYS A 21 -41.44 2.15 5.75
C LYS A 21 -42.02 3.51 5.28
N THR A 22 -42.93 3.40 4.29
CA THR A 22 -44.27 4.01 4.08
C THR A 22 -44.57 5.53 4.17
N ASP A 23 -45.08 6.03 3.03
CA ASP A 23 -46.34 6.77 2.76
C ASP A 23 -46.63 8.22 3.22
N ALA A 24 -47.10 8.99 2.22
CA ALA A 24 -48.31 9.83 2.17
C ALA A 24 -48.16 11.37 2.05
N ALA A 25 -48.74 11.87 0.94
CA ALA A 25 -49.45 13.14 0.73
C ALA A 25 -48.67 14.47 0.94
N GLY A 26 -48.79 15.52 0.13
CA GLY A 26 -49.65 15.82 -1.01
C GLY A 26 -49.82 17.34 -1.15
N LYS A 27 -49.88 17.81 -2.41
CA LYS A 27 -50.64 18.98 -2.91
C LYS A 27 -50.10 20.42 -2.77
N THR A 28 -49.70 20.94 -3.95
CA THR A 28 -50.22 22.13 -4.68
C THR A 28 -50.25 23.48 -3.96
N ALA A 29 -49.40 24.45 -4.34
CA ALA A 29 -49.46 25.33 -5.53
C ALA A 29 -50.28 26.62 -5.31
N VAL A 30 -49.62 27.77 -5.43
CA VAL A 30 -50.21 29.12 -5.50
C VAL A 30 -49.41 29.97 -6.52
N THR A 31 -50.07 30.24 -7.65
CA THR A 31 -50.08 31.42 -8.54
C THR A 31 -48.84 32.30 -8.78
N THR A 32 -48.48 32.35 -10.07
CA THR A 32 -48.13 33.46 -11.00
C THR A 32 -48.76 34.85 -10.72
N PRO A 33 -48.51 35.91 -11.55
CA PRO A 33 -47.32 36.32 -12.34
C PRO A 33 -47.05 37.85 -12.27
N ALA A 34 -46.01 38.32 -12.98
CA ALA A 34 -45.86 39.62 -13.68
C ALA A 34 -44.35 39.92 -13.78
N ASP A 35 -43.77 40.60 -14.76
CA ASP A 35 -44.05 41.06 -16.13
C ASP A 35 -42.73 41.77 -16.54
N GLY A 36 -42.54 42.05 -17.83
CA GLY A 36 -41.66 43.16 -18.26
C GLY A 36 -40.33 42.75 -18.91
N VAL A 37 -40.27 42.55 -20.23
CA VAL A 37 -40.01 43.60 -21.26
C VAL A 37 -38.50 43.80 -21.49
N THR A 38 -37.95 43.12 -22.52
CA THR A 38 -37.44 43.64 -23.83
C THR A 38 -36.26 44.61 -23.68
N THR A 39 -35.18 44.54 -24.48
CA THR A 39 -34.96 44.91 -25.90
C THR A 39 -33.48 45.38 -25.91
N ASP A 40 -32.63 45.37 -26.92
CA ASP A 40 -32.68 45.10 -28.36
C ASP A 40 -31.22 45.15 -28.88
N THR A 41 -30.97 44.47 -30.02
CA THR A 41 -30.13 44.81 -31.20
C THR A 41 -28.75 45.55 -31.08
N LYS A 42 -27.75 45.44 -31.97
CA LYS A 42 -27.64 45.02 -33.39
C LYS A 42 -26.15 45.02 -33.82
N ASP A 43 -25.78 44.11 -34.75
CA ASP A 43 -25.12 44.29 -36.08
C ASP A 43 -23.90 45.27 -36.22
N HIS A 44 -22.89 45.11 -37.10
CA HIS A 44 -22.66 44.32 -38.32
C HIS A 44 -21.20 44.50 -38.84
N ALA A 45 -20.63 43.43 -39.45
CA ALA A 45 -19.97 43.38 -40.79
C ALA A 45 -18.57 44.03 -41.05
N THR A 46 -17.53 43.27 -41.48
CA THR A 46 -17.05 42.93 -42.87
C THR A 46 -16.36 44.11 -43.60
N ASP A 47 -15.33 44.01 -44.45
CA ASP A 47 -14.71 42.92 -45.22
C ASP A 47 -13.36 43.38 -45.88
N GLU A 48 -12.64 42.42 -46.52
CA GLU A 48 -11.70 42.51 -47.69
C GLU A 48 -10.34 43.28 -47.61
N ASN A 49 -9.22 42.97 -48.30
CA ASN A 49 -8.83 42.13 -49.48
C ASN A 49 -7.26 41.97 -49.47
N ALA A 50 -6.61 40.82 -49.68
CA ALA A 50 -6.13 40.16 -50.93
C ALA A 50 -4.72 40.52 -51.50
N GLN A 51 -4.09 39.47 -52.11
CA GLN A 51 -2.91 39.37 -53.02
C GLN A 51 -1.50 39.25 -52.41
N SER A 52 -0.51 38.51 -52.95
CA SER A 52 -0.36 37.26 -53.76
C SER A 52 1.15 37.01 -54.02
N VAL A 53 1.62 35.76 -53.82
CA VAL A 53 2.65 34.99 -54.59
C VAL A 53 4.16 35.35 -54.57
N SER A 54 4.98 34.26 -54.46
CA SER A 54 6.39 34.01 -54.88
C SER A 54 7.38 33.86 -53.71
N SER A 55 7.91 32.69 -53.34
CA SER A 55 8.77 31.67 -54.00
C SER A 55 10.30 31.93 -53.93
N VAL A 56 11.00 30.93 -53.37
CA VAL A 56 12.38 30.47 -53.64
C VAL A 56 13.59 31.07 -52.87
N ALA A 57 14.33 30.12 -52.28
CA ALA A 57 15.80 29.98 -52.09
C ALA A 57 16.52 30.45 -50.79
N THR A 58 17.11 29.41 -50.19
CA THR A 58 18.25 29.29 -49.26
C THR A 58 19.57 29.90 -49.77
N ARG A 59 20.39 30.45 -48.86
CA ARG A 59 21.75 29.96 -48.50
C ARG A 59 22.52 30.89 -47.54
N ASP A 60 23.35 30.23 -46.73
CA ASP A 60 24.39 30.73 -45.82
C ASP A 60 25.48 31.61 -46.47
N VAL A 61 26.26 32.35 -45.65
CA VAL A 61 27.72 32.12 -45.43
C VAL A 61 28.36 33.24 -44.58
N VAL A 62 29.11 32.76 -43.57
CA VAL A 62 30.25 33.27 -42.78
C VAL A 62 31.21 34.29 -43.45
N ARG A 63 31.71 35.30 -42.69
CA ARG A 63 33.17 35.58 -42.54
C ARG A 63 33.51 36.63 -41.48
N ALA A 64 34.62 36.37 -40.79
CA ALA A 64 35.36 37.21 -39.83
C ALA A 64 36.65 37.79 -40.46
N SER A 65 37.47 38.47 -39.64
CA SER A 65 38.86 38.99 -39.81
C SER A 65 38.89 40.53 -39.99
N ASP A 66 39.83 41.34 -39.49
CA ASP A 66 41.10 41.23 -38.72
C ASP A 66 41.50 42.69 -38.33
N SER A 67 42.00 42.98 -37.11
CA SER A 67 43.42 43.25 -36.70
C SER A 67 44.02 44.67 -36.95
N ASN A 68 44.95 45.06 -36.03
CA ASN A 68 45.91 46.20 -36.00
C ASN A 68 45.39 47.58 -35.55
N GLY A 69 46.09 48.46 -34.82
CA GLY A 69 47.49 48.56 -34.38
C GLY A 69 48.02 50.01 -34.59
N GLU A 70 48.45 50.67 -33.50
CA GLU A 70 49.36 51.86 -33.39
C GLU A 70 48.95 53.32 -33.77
N SER A 71 48.94 54.19 -32.72
CA SER A 71 49.78 55.41 -32.52
C SER A 71 49.27 56.86 -32.78
N LEU A 72 49.63 57.73 -31.80
CA LEU A 72 49.95 59.20 -31.77
C LEU A 72 48.89 60.29 -31.41
N VAL A 73 49.18 60.95 -30.25
CA VAL A 73 49.24 62.42 -29.89
C VAL A 73 47.96 63.27 -30.04
N GLU A 74 47.42 63.99 -29.04
CA GLU A 74 47.84 65.28 -28.43
C GLU A 74 46.82 65.60 -27.27
N GLY A 75 47.17 65.91 -26.02
CA GLY A 75 47.53 67.25 -25.51
C GLY A 75 46.33 68.05 -24.93
N ALA A 76 46.13 68.06 -23.59
CA ALA A 76 45.57 69.20 -22.84
C ALA A 76 45.59 68.98 -21.30
N SER A 77 46.18 69.94 -20.59
CA SER A 77 46.36 70.03 -19.15
C SER A 77 45.09 70.40 -18.37
N GLY A 78 44.96 69.90 -17.14
CA GLY A 78 44.01 70.43 -16.15
C GLY A 78 44.14 69.74 -14.80
N ALA A 79 44.99 70.28 -13.93
CA ALA A 79 45.12 69.84 -12.55
C ALA A 79 43.87 70.23 -11.73
N ALA A 80 43.22 69.25 -11.11
CA ALA A 80 42.29 69.46 -10.02
C ALA A 80 42.44 68.34 -8.99
N SER A 81 42.74 68.76 -7.77
CA SER A 81 42.89 67.99 -6.54
C SER A 81 41.67 67.10 -6.25
N GLY A 82 41.87 65.79 -6.28
CA GLY A 82 41.01 64.80 -5.65
C GLY A 82 41.87 63.90 -4.77
N GLU A 83 41.71 64.02 -3.47
CA GLU A 83 42.32 63.16 -2.46
C GLU A 83 41.85 61.71 -2.70
N VAL A 84 42.67 60.91 -3.39
CA VAL A 84 42.44 59.47 -3.56
C VAL A 84 42.87 58.80 -2.26
N ILE A 85 41.90 58.46 -1.42
CA ILE A 85 42.10 57.47 -0.36
C ILE A 85 42.45 56.15 -1.06
N ALA A 86 43.74 55.81 -1.07
CA ALA A 86 44.21 54.52 -1.54
C ALA A 86 43.71 53.43 -0.58
N VAL A 87 42.54 52.87 -0.87
CA VAL A 87 42.14 51.58 -0.31
C VAL A 87 43.01 50.52 -0.97
N GLN A 88 43.97 49.99 -0.21
CA GLN A 88 44.72 48.79 -0.60
C GLN A 88 43.73 47.68 -1.00
N PRO A 89 43.88 47.03 -2.17
CA PRO A 89 43.04 45.90 -2.53
C PRO A 89 43.43 44.73 -1.62
N GLY A 90 42.69 44.54 -0.53
CA GLY A 90 42.75 43.32 0.25
C GLY A 90 42.43 42.15 -0.67
N SER A 91 43.41 41.28 -0.89
CA SER A 91 43.31 40.10 -1.75
C SER A 91 42.05 39.30 -1.42
N ALA A 92 41.17 39.07 -2.40
CA ALA A 92 39.99 38.22 -2.27
C ALA A 92 40.32 36.72 -2.16
N GLY A 93 41.58 36.33 -2.38
CA GLY A 93 42.10 34.95 -2.28
C GLY A 93 41.78 34.23 -0.95
N PRO A 94 42.15 34.79 0.23
CA PRO A 94 41.83 34.16 1.52
C PRO A 94 40.33 34.01 1.80
N ALA A 95 39.48 34.92 1.30
CA ALA A 95 38.03 34.82 1.47
C ALA A 95 37.44 33.69 0.60
N ILE A 96 37.94 33.51 -0.61
CA ILE A 96 37.51 32.45 -1.54
C ILE A 96 37.96 31.07 -1.01
N GLU A 97 39.20 30.94 -0.54
CA GLU A 97 39.68 29.68 0.08
C GLU A 97 38.87 29.30 1.32
N GLN A 98 38.49 30.28 2.15
CA GLN A 98 37.68 30.03 3.35
C GLN A 98 36.25 29.58 3.00
N ILE A 99 35.65 30.13 1.94
CA ILE A 99 34.32 29.72 1.46
C ILE A 99 34.36 28.32 0.84
N VAL A 100 35.37 28.03 0.02
CA VAL A 100 35.55 26.71 -0.62
C VAL A 100 35.84 25.63 0.42
N GLY A 101 36.71 25.91 1.40
CA GLY A 101 36.99 25.00 2.51
C GLY A 101 35.73 24.67 3.32
N ARG A 102 34.94 25.69 3.66
CA ARG A 102 33.66 25.52 4.39
C ARG A 102 32.61 24.76 3.59
N GLN A 103 32.59 24.92 2.26
CA GLN A 103 31.72 24.15 1.37
C GLN A 103 32.13 22.68 1.28
N LEU A 104 33.44 22.37 1.20
CA LEU A 104 33.94 21.00 1.23
C LEU A 104 33.64 20.29 2.56
N GLU A 105 33.79 20.98 3.69
CA GLU A 105 33.41 20.45 5.01
C GLU A 105 31.90 20.18 5.09
N MET A 106 31.06 21.10 4.61
CA MET A 106 29.61 20.86 4.55
C MET A 106 29.26 19.69 3.63
N LEU A 107 29.89 19.58 2.46
CA LEU A 107 29.63 18.52 1.50
C LEU A 107 30.02 17.14 2.06
N SER A 108 31.19 17.04 2.70
CA SER A 108 31.66 15.81 3.35
C SER A 108 30.77 15.39 4.51
N LEU A 109 30.26 16.34 5.30
CA LEU A 109 29.34 16.09 6.40
C LEU A 109 27.95 15.65 5.88
N ILE A 110 27.46 16.27 4.80
CA ILE A 110 26.23 15.85 4.12
C ILE A 110 26.37 14.43 3.55
N LEU A 111 27.49 14.12 2.90
CA LEU A 111 27.80 12.78 2.39
C LEU A 111 27.89 11.76 3.52
N ALA A 112 28.62 12.07 4.59
CA ALA A 112 28.76 11.18 5.74
C ALA A 112 27.41 10.90 6.43
N ILE A 113 26.58 11.93 6.63
CA ILE A 113 25.22 11.78 7.16
C ILE A 113 24.33 11.00 6.19
N GLY A 114 24.45 11.26 4.89
CA GLY A 114 23.72 10.56 3.84
C GLY A 114 24.02 9.06 3.85
N PHE A 115 25.31 8.69 3.86
CA PHE A 115 25.74 7.29 3.96
C PHE A 115 25.29 6.66 5.29
N LEU A 116 25.43 7.36 6.42
CA LEU A 116 24.96 6.88 7.72
C LEU A 116 23.46 6.55 7.70
N LEU A 117 22.63 7.45 7.16
CA LEU A 117 21.19 7.24 7.00
C LEU A 117 20.90 6.06 6.07
N MET A 118 21.62 5.94 4.97
CA MET A 118 21.43 4.86 4.00
C MET A 118 21.72 3.49 4.63
N PHE A 119 22.82 3.37 5.38
CA PHE A 119 23.16 2.18 6.16
C PHE A 119 22.13 1.88 7.25
N LEU A 120 21.60 2.90 7.92
CA LEU A 120 20.60 2.73 8.98
C LEU A 120 19.25 2.22 8.44
N ILE A 121 18.85 2.66 7.25
CA ILE A 121 17.58 2.28 6.62
C ILE A 121 17.67 0.88 6.01
N HIS A 122 18.68 0.62 5.19
CA HIS A 122 18.73 -0.57 4.33
C HIS A 122 19.42 -1.77 5.00
N VAL A 123 20.31 -1.56 5.97
CA VAL A 123 21.10 -2.64 6.57
C VAL A 123 20.62 -2.95 7.98
N VAL A 124 19.79 -4.00 8.11
CA VAL A 124 19.18 -4.42 9.39
C VAL A 124 20.23 -4.77 10.46
N ARG A 125 21.39 -5.31 10.07
CA ARG A 125 22.49 -5.63 10.98
C ARG A 125 23.16 -4.36 11.53
N PHE A 126 23.47 -3.40 10.66
CA PHE A 126 24.05 -2.11 11.05
C PHE A 126 23.11 -1.32 11.94
N ARG A 127 21.81 -1.27 11.61
CA ARG A 127 20.78 -0.64 12.45
C ARG A 127 20.76 -1.18 13.88
N ARG A 128 20.77 -2.51 14.03
CA ARG A 128 20.79 -3.16 15.34
C ARG A 128 22.07 -2.83 16.10
N TRP A 129 23.21 -2.86 15.45
CA TRP A 129 24.49 -2.49 16.06
C TRP A 129 24.52 -1.01 16.48
N PHE A 130 24.17 -0.09 15.59
CA PHE A 130 24.17 1.35 15.84
C PHE A 130 23.30 1.74 17.05
N PHE A 131 22.05 1.27 17.12
CA PHE A 131 21.18 1.56 18.26
C PHE A 131 21.63 0.88 19.56
N ARG A 132 22.27 -0.30 19.49
CA ARG A 132 22.89 -0.93 20.67
C ARG A 132 24.08 -0.12 21.17
N THR A 133 24.95 0.32 20.28
CA THR A 133 26.11 1.14 20.63
C THR A 133 25.68 2.50 21.17
N ALA A 134 24.77 3.20 20.47
CA ALA A 134 24.23 4.49 20.92
C ALA A 134 23.52 4.37 22.29
N SER A 135 22.70 3.34 22.50
CA SER A 135 22.07 3.11 23.81
C SER A 135 23.06 2.69 24.90
N SER A 136 24.17 2.04 24.54
CA SER A 136 25.22 1.66 25.49
C SER A 136 26.07 2.86 25.86
N VAL A 137 26.44 3.70 24.90
CA VAL A 137 27.10 5.00 25.13
C VAL A 137 26.19 5.87 25.98
N LEU A 138 24.91 6.03 25.64
CA LEU A 138 23.97 6.82 26.44
C LEU A 138 23.83 6.27 27.87
N ARG A 139 23.79 4.95 28.04
CA ARG A 139 23.78 4.30 29.36
C ARG A 139 25.09 4.53 30.11
N LEU A 140 26.23 4.48 29.43
CA LEU A 140 27.54 4.73 30.03
C LEU A 140 27.69 6.19 30.42
N THR A 141 27.33 7.12 29.54
CA THR A 141 27.31 8.56 29.79
C THR A 141 26.37 8.89 30.94
N ARG A 142 25.17 8.32 30.99
CA ARG A 142 24.26 8.46 32.14
C ARG A 142 24.90 7.89 33.40
N LYS A 143 25.52 6.71 33.33
CA LYS A 143 26.20 6.13 34.49
C LYS A 143 27.33 7.03 34.99
N VAL A 144 28.17 7.58 34.10
CA VAL A 144 29.35 8.37 34.47
C VAL A 144 28.97 9.79 34.91
N LEU A 145 28.03 10.45 34.23
CA LEU A 145 27.65 11.83 34.52
C LEU A 145 26.55 11.97 35.57
N ILE A 146 25.67 10.96 35.72
CA ILE A 146 24.51 11.03 36.61
C ILE A 146 24.63 10.01 37.74
N ASP A 147 24.67 8.71 37.44
CA ASP A 147 24.53 7.69 38.47
C ASP A 147 25.77 7.54 39.36
N LEU A 148 26.98 7.71 38.82
CA LEU A 148 28.26 7.59 39.52
C LEU A 148 28.46 8.77 40.49
N PRO A 149 28.26 10.05 40.09
CA PRO A 149 28.30 11.17 41.03
C PRO A 149 27.21 11.03 42.10
N LEU A 150 25.99 10.63 41.73
CA LEU A 150 24.91 10.38 42.71
C LEU A 150 25.27 9.27 43.70
N LYS A 151 25.96 8.20 43.26
CA LYS A 151 26.46 7.16 44.16
C LYS A 151 27.56 7.66 45.07
N ILE A 152 28.51 8.44 44.56
CA ILE A 152 29.57 9.07 45.35
C ILE A 152 28.97 10.02 46.41
N PHE A 153 27.98 10.83 46.03
CA PHE A 153 27.23 11.69 46.96
C PHE A 153 26.36 10.94 47.96
N ARG A 154 26.05 9.66 47.72
CA ARG A 154 25.31 8.78 48.64
C ARG A 154 26.20 7.97 49.57
N LEU A 155 27.52 8.01 49.40
CA LEU A 155 28.43 7.35 50.33
C LEU A 155 28.32 7.99 51.73
N PRO A 156 28.28 7.18 52.81
CA PRO A 156 28.00 7.67 54.16
C PRO A 156 29.03 8.71 54.63
N PHE A 157 30.30 8.57 54.23
CA PHE A 157 31.37 9.54 54.52
C PHE A 157 31.14 10.90 53.83
N VAL A 158 30.78 10.88 52.54
CA VAL A 158 30.52 12.10 51.76
C VAL A 158 29.26 12.80 52.28
N GLN A 159 28.23 12.04 52.67
CA GLN A 159 27.04 12.59 53.31
C GLN A 159 27.33 13.18 54.69
N MET A 160 28.19 12.55 55.49
CA MET A 160 28.63 13.07 56.78
C MET A 160 29.34 14.42 56.63
N LEU A 161 30.22 14.55 55.63
CA LEU A 161 30.91 15.81 55.32
C LEU A 161 29.95 16.88 54.76
N LEU A 162 29.07 16.51 53.82
CA LEU A 162 28.12 17.43 53.18
C LEU A 162 26.96 17.87 54.09
N ARG A 163 26.68 17.14 55.16
CA ARG A 163 25.63 17.43 56.14
C ARG A 163 26.14 18.22 57.35
N ASN A 164 27.46 18.46 57.44
CA ASN A 164 28.05 19.35 58.43
C ASN A 164 27.50 20.79 58.25
N ARG A 165 27.03 21.41 59.34
CA ARG A 165 26.42 22.75 59.36
C ARG A 165 27.30 23.80 58.66
N THR A 166 28.61 23.73 58.82
CA THR A 166 29.55 24.68 58.21
C THR A 166 29.64 24.52 56.69
N VAL A 167 29.69 23.27 56.22
CA VAL A 167 29.73 22.94 54.78
C VAL A 167 28.41 23.31 54.09
N VAL A 168 27.28 23.10 54.75
CA VAL A 168 25.95 23.51 54.24
C VAL A 168 25.85 25.03 54.11
N ARG A 169 26.36 25.79 55.10
CA ARG A 169 26.41 27.26 55.02
C ARG A 169 27.30 27.74 53.88
N ILE A 170 28.52 27.21 53.75
CA ILE A 170 29.44 27.57 52.67
C ILE A 170 28.83 27.24 51.31
N ARG A 171 28.19 26.07 51.17
CA ARG A 171 27.56 25.66 49.92
C ARG A 171 26.40 26.58 49.52
N ARG A 172 25.53 26.93 50.48
CA ARG A 172 24.35 27.77 50.22
C ARG A 172 24.72 29.25 50.02
N LEU A 173 25.66 29.76 50.80
CA LEU A 173 26.02 31.19 50.80
C LEU A 173 27.07 31.54 49.74
N ILE A 174 28.02 30.65 49.46
CA ILE A 174 29.16 30.96 48.59
C ILE A 174 29.10 30.14 47.31
N LEU A 175 29.00 28.82 47.41
CA LEU A 175 29.19 27.95 46.24
C LEU A 175 28.07 28.06 45.20
N MET A 176 26.80 27.90 45.61
CA MET A 176 25.67 27.90 44.66
C MET A 176 25.49 29.26 43.95
N PRO A 177 25.51 30.41 44.66
CA PRO A 177 25.41 31.71 43.99
C PRO A 177 26.60 32.01 43.10
N SER A 178 27.81 31.60 43.49
CA SER A 178 29.00 31.79 42.66
C SER A 178 28.96 30.95 41.39
N VAL A 179 28.45 29.72 41.44
CA VAL A 179 28.27 28.87 40.26
C VAL A 179 27.23 29.46 39.31
N VAL A 180 26.08 29.91 39.82
CA VAL A 180 25.05 30.53 38.97
C VAL A 180 25.55 31.85 38.37
N ALA A 181 26.26 32.67 39.14
CA ALA A 181 26.87 33.90 38.63
C ALA A 181 27.97 33.61 37.59
N LEU A 182 28.78 32.57 37.77
CA LEU A 182 29.80 32.17 36.81
C LEU A 182 29.18 31.67 35.50
N ILE A 183 28.08 30.93 35.57
CA ILE A 183 27.31 30.51 34.39
C ILE A 183 26.71 31.75 33.68
N GLY A 184 26.05 32.63 34.42
CA GLY A 184 25.34 33.79 33.86
C GLY A 184 26.26 34.89 33.31
N THR A 185 27.45 35.08 33.89
CA THR A 185 28.36 36.18 33.51
C THR A 185 29.53 35.76 32.63
N ARG A 186 29.89 34.47 32.62
CA ARG A 186 30.94 33.96 31.72
C ARG A 186 30.41 32.94 30.73
N ALA A 187 29.77 31.86 31.17
CA ALA A 187 29.43 30.75 30.27
C ALA A 187 28.43 31.16 29.18
N VAL A 188 27.36 31.87 29.56
CA VAL A 188 26.33 32.33 28.62
C VAL A 188 26.85 33.46 27.71
N PRO A 189 27.51 34.52 28.21
CA PRO A 189 28.07 35.56 27.35
C PRO A 189 29.17 35.05 26.42
N TRP A 190 30.01 34.11 26.87
CA TRP A 190 30.99 33.45 26.00
C TRP A 190 30.32 32.64 24.88
N LEU A 191 29.18 31.99 25.14
CA LEU A 191 28.46 31.22 24.13
C LEU A 191 27.75 32.12 23.09
N VAL A 192 27.18 33.24 23.52
CA VAL A 192 26.33 34.11 22.67
C VAL A 192 27.12 35.24 22.02
N ILE A 193 28.01 35.89 22.77
CA ILE A 193 28.69 37.14 22.39
C ILE A 193 30.21 36.93 22.25
N ARG A 194 30.74 35.76 22.66
CA ARG A 194 32.17 35.37 22.68
C ARG A 194 33.10 36.21 23.56
N GLU A 195 32.61 37.29 24.16
CA GLU A 195 33.36 38.12 25.11
C GLU A 195 32.86 37.91 26.55
N PRO A 196 33.70 37.36 27.46
CA PRO A 196 33.31 37.16 28.85
C PRO A 196 33.39 38.46 29.65
N LEU A 197 32.49 38.62 30.61
CA LEU A 197 32.49 39.77 31.51
C LEU A 197 33.73 39.75 32.44
N ARG A 198 34.24 40.94 32.80
CA ARG A 198 35.43 41.08 33.67
C ARG A 198 35.17 40.42 35.05
N TRP A 199 36.21 39.81 35.63
CA TRP A 199 36.11 39.02 36.87
C TRP A 199 35.49 39.76 38.05
N TRP A 200 35.68 41.07 38.15
CA TRP A 200 35.10 41.88 39.22
C TRP A 200 33.57 41.93 39.13
N TRP A 201 32.98 41.99 37.93
CA TRP A 201 31.53 41.91 37.73
C TRP A 201 30.98 40.54 38.12
N THR A 202 31.69 39.46 37.79
CA THR A 202 31.32 38.11 38.24
C THR A 202 31.29 38.02 39.77
N GLY A 203 32.27 38.63 40.47
CA GLY A 203 32.29 38.70 41.93
C GLY A 203 31.12 39.49 42.50
N SER A 204 30.86 40.70 41.97
CA SER A 204 29.74 41.55 42.42
C SER A 204 28.38 40.87 42.19
N ILE A 205 28.19 40.24 41.04
CA ILE A 205 26.95 39.52 40.71
C ILE A 205 26.81 38.27 41.57
N ALA A 206 27.90 37.55 41.88
CA ALA A 206 27.86 36.42 42.82
C ALA A 206 27.43 36.84 44.23
N ILE A 207 27.89 37.99 44.71
CA ILE A 207 27.51 38.54 46.02
C ILE A 207 26.03 38.96 46.02
N LEU A 208 25.60 39.72 45.01
CA LEU A 208 24.20 40.13 44.88
C LEU A 208 23.25 38.94 44.76
N LEU A 209 23.63 37.95 43.95
CA LEU A 209 22.86 36.72 43.78
C LEU A 209 22.86 35.88 45.05
N SER A 210 23.94 35.89 45.84
CA SER A 210 23.99 35.24 47.15
C SER A 210 23.00 35.87 48.12
N MET A 211 22.97 37.20 48.20
CA MET A 211 21.99 37.93 49.02
C MET A 211 20.56 37.67 48.55
N ALA A 212 20.31 37.69 47.24
CA ALA A 212 18.98 37.48 46.67
C ALA A 212 18.47 36.04 46.89
N LEU A 213 19.26 35.03 46.53
CA LEU A 213 18.88 33.61 46.64
C LEU A 213 18.80 33.13 48.10
N ASN A 214 19.56 33.74 49.02
CA ASN A 214 19.52 33.37 50.44
C ASN A 214 18.49 34.18 51.25
N SER A 215 17.83 35.16 50.64
CA SER A 215 16.69 35.87 51.24
C SER A 215 15.46 34.95 51.38
N ARG A 216 14.50 35.32 52.23
CA ARG A 216 13.24 34.56 52.39
C ARG A 216 12.49 34.41 51.05
N LEU A 217 12.37 35.50 50.30
CA LEU A 217 11.74 35.52 48.98
C LEU A 217 12.50 34.65 47.95
N GLY A 218 13.83 34.60 48.04
CA GLY A 218 14.65 33.77 47.16
C GLY A 218 14.47 32.28 47.40
N GLN A 219 14.31 31.87 48.67
CA GLN A 219 14.05 30.46 49.03
C GLN A 219 12.66 30.02 48.57
N ASP A 220 11.63 30.85 48.78
CA ASP A 220 10.26 30.56 48.32
C ASP A 220 10.22 30.47 46.78
N ALA A 221 10.91 31.36 46.08
CA ALA A 221 11.01 31.32 44.62
C ALA A 221 11.73 30.07 44.11
N GLN A 222 12.78 29.59 44.81
CA GLN A 222 13.49 28.36 44.44
C GLN A 222 12.59 27.12 44.58
N GLU A 223 11.80 27.05 45.64
CA GLU A 223 10.88 25.93 45.88
C GLU A 223 9.76 25.91 44.83
N LEU A 224 9.12 27.05 44.55
CA LEU A 224 8.10 27.18 43.51
C LEU A 224 8.63 26.84 42.12
N THR A 225 9.84 27.30 41.78
CA THR A 225 10.44 27.03 40.47
C THR A 225 10.79 25.56 40.31
N ALA A 226 11.34 24.92 41.34
CA ALA A 226 11.68 23.51 41.31
C ALA A 226 10.43 22.63 41.18
N GLU A 227 9.37 22.94 41.92
CA GLU A 227 8.09 22.24 41.84
C GLU A 227 7.43 22.42 40.46
N TRP A 228 7.44 23.65 39.92
CA TRP A 228 6.90 23.94 38.60
C TRP A 228 7.64 23.19 37.49
N VAL A 229 8.98 23.21 37.50
CA VAL A 229 9.80 22.50 36.50
C VAL A 229 9.58 20.99 36.59
N GLY A 230 9.56 20.43 37.80
CA GLY A 230 9.34 19.00 38.02
C GLY A 230 7.97 18.53 37.51
N ASN A 231 6.91 19.26 37.87
CA ASN A 231 5.55 18.95 37.45
C ASN A 231 5.34 19.14 35.93
N THR A 232 5.93 20.19 35.34
CA THR A 232 5.85 20.45 33.91
C THR A 232 6.58 19.38 33.10
N TRP A 233 7.77 18.97 33.55
CA TRP A 233 8.54 17.91 32.90
C TRP A 233 7.85 16.54 32.94
N TYR A 234 7.24 16.19 34.07
CA TYR A 234 6.46 14.95 34.20
C TYR A 234 5.24 14.94 33.27
N LYS A 235 4.50 16.05 33.20
CA LYS A 235 3.35 16.22 32.29
C LYS A 235 3.78 16.16 30.82
N LEU A 236 4.90 16.81 30.45
CA LEU A 236 5.42 16.86 29.08
C LEU A 236 5.85 15.47 28.58
N ARG A 237 6.60 14.72 29.40
CA ARG A 237 7.16 13.41 29.04
C ARG A 237 6.10 12.32 28.87
N ALA A 238 5.00 12.38 29.63
CA ALA A 238 4.09 11.24 29.73
C ALA A 238 3.14 11.10 28.52
N ARG A 239 2.67 12.20 27.91
CA ARG A 239 1.56 12.13 26.93
C ARG A 239 1.54 13.17 25.82
N VAL A 240 2.37 14.22 25.86
CA VAL A 240 2.18 15.38 24.96
C VAL A 240 2.45 15.06 23.50
N VAL A 241 3.51 14.30 23.19
CA VAL A 241 3.82 13.97 21.78
C VAL A 241 2.69 13.18 21.11
N MET A 242 2.14 12.18 21.81
CA MET A 242 1.04 11.38 21.26
C MET A 242 -0.24 12.20 21.18
N ALA A 243 -0.54 13.00 22.21
CA ALA A 243 -1.70 13.89 22.20
C ALA A 243 -1.64 14.93 21.07
N VAL A 244 -0.46 15.46 20.75
CA VAL A 244 -0.27 16.39 19.63
C VAL A 244 -0.50 15.69 18.29
N ILE A 245 -0.01 14.46 18.11
CA ILE A 245 -0.27 13.68 16.90
C ILE A 245 -1.76 13.38 16.74
N ASP A 246 -2.40 12.90 17.81
CA ASP A 246 -3.83 12.60 17.83
C ASP A 246 -4.65 13.87 17.53
N TRP A 247 -4.30 15.00 18.14
CA TRP A 247 -4.93 16.29 17.88
C TRP A 247 -4.79 16.73 16.42
N ILE A 248 -3.61 16.57 15.82
CA ILE A 248 -3.43 16.89 14.39
C ILE A 248 -4.30 16.00 13.52
N ILE A 249 -4.33 14.68 13.77
CA ILE A 249 -5.15 13.73 13.00
C ILE A 249 -6.63 14.10 13.09
N ASP A 250 -7.12 14.42 14.29
CA ASP A 250 -8.52 14.79 14.50
C ASP A 250 -8.85 16.15 13.87
N MET A 251 -7.93 17.11 13.86
CA MET A 251 -8.09 18.37 13.14
C MET A 251 -8.24 18.14 11.62
N PHE A 252 -7.40 17.29 11.01
CA PHE A 252 -7.55 16.95 9.59
C PHE A 252 -8.87 16.24 9.30
N ARG A 253 -9.28 15.29 10.15
CA ARG A 253 -10.59 14.62 10.03
C ARG A 253 -11.73 15.62 10.10
N LEU A 254 -11.67 16.58 11.03
CA LEU A 254 -12.67 17.63 11.14
C LEU A 254 -12.77 18.43 9.83
N VAL A 255 -11.63 18.89 9.30
CA VAL A 255 -11.58 19.66 8.06
C VAL A 255 -12.14 18.87 6.87
N LEU A 256 -11.72 17.61 6.70
CA LEU A 256 -12.23 16.74 5.63
C LEU A 256 -13.74 16.52 5.76
N ASN A 257 -14.23 16.22 6.96
CA ASN A 257 -15.67 16.04 7.20
C ASN A 257 -16.47 17.33 6.90
N ILE A 258 -15.91 18.51 7.22
CA ILE A 258 -16.54 19.79 6.91
C ILE A 258 -16.63 19.98 5.39
N ILE A 259 -15.53 19.71 4.66
CA ILE A 259 -15.49 19.82 3.20
C ILE A 259 -16.46 18.82 2.56
N GLU A 260 -16.47 17.56 3.01
CA GLU A 260 -17.38 16.53 2.50
C GLU A 260 -18.85 16.92 2.73
N ARG A 261 -19.18 17.41 3.94
CA ARG A 261 -20.53 17.89 4.25
C ARG A 261 -20.92 19.10 3.41
N PHE A 262 -19.99 20.03 3.17
CA PHE A 262 -20.22 21.17 2.29
C PHE A 262 -20.49 20.71 0.85
N LEU A 263 -19.64 19.84 0.30
CA LEU A 263 -19.82 19.28 -1.04
C LEU A 263 -21.16 18.56 -1.17
N TYR A 264 -21.52 17.75 -0.17
CA TYR A 264 -22.79 17.04 -0.12
C TYR A 264 -23.99 18.01 -0.02
N ALA A 265 -23.91 19.04 0.80
CA ALA A 265 -24.99 20.01 0.96
C ALA A 265 -25.29 20.75 -0.36
N VAL A 266 -24.25 21.11 -1.11
CA VAL A 266 -24.44 21.74 -2.43
C VAL A 266 -24.95 20.73 -3.46
N ASP A 267 -24.46 19.48 -3.44
CA ASP A 267 -24.95 18.42 -4.32
C ASP A 267 -26.45 18.14 -4.09
N GLU A 268 -26.87 18.08 -2.83
CA GLU A 268 -28.27 17.90 -2.46
C GLU A 268 -29.13 19.12 -2.83
N TRP A 269 -28.60 20.35 -2.70
CA TRP A 269 -29.30 21.56 -3.14
C TRP A 269 -29.53 21.58 -4.66
N LEU A 270 -28.59 21.05 -5.44
CA LEU A 270 -28.69 20.93 -6.90
C LEU A 270 -29.49 19.71 -7.36
N ARG A 271 -29.89 18.85 -6.44
CA ARG A 271 -30.72 17.68 -6.73
C ARG A 271 -32.16 18.09 -7.06
N PHE A 272 -32.76 17.36 -7.99
CA PHE A 272 -34.13 17.60 -8.43
C PHE A 272 -35.13 17.19 -7.35
N HIS A 273 -36.00 18.12 -6.93
CA HIS A 273 -37.14 17.84 -6.07
C HIS A 273 -38.46 17.92 -6.86
N SER A 274 -39.44 17.13 -6.46
CA SER A 274 -40.69 16.92 -7.21
C SER A 274 -41.62 18.16 -7.30
N ASP A 275 -41.42 19.16 -6.44
CA ASP A 275 -42.28 20.36 -6.34
C ASP A 275 -41.65 21.62 -6.97
N GLU A 276 -40.62 21.47 -7.81
CA GLU A 276 -39.88 22.60 -8.37
C GLU A 276 -40.40 23.08 -9.74
N SER A 277 -40.22 24.38 -10.01
CA SER A 277 -40.57 24.98 -11.30
C SER A 277 -39.63 24.48 -12.41
N TRP A 278 -40.13 24.40 -13.64
CA TRP A 278 -39.35 23.99 -14.82
C TRP A 278 -38.04 24.80 -14.99
N LEU A 279 -38.10 26.11 -14.73
CA LEU A 279 -36.91 26.98 -14.77
C LEU A 279 -35.87 26.60 -13.71
N SER A 280 -36.30 26.21 -12.50
CA SER A 280 -35.39 25.68 -11.46
C SER A 280 -34.71 24.40 -11.94
N ILE A 281 -35.45 23.48 -12.55
CA ILE A 281 -34.91 22.21 -13.07
C ILE A 281 -33.85 22.46 -14.14
N VAL A 282 -34.11 23.34 -15.11
CA VAL A 282 -33.14 23.66 -16.17
C VAL A 282 -31.90 24.37 -15.60
N ALA A 283 -32.08 25.32 -14.69
CA ALA A 283 -30.98 26.02 -14.03
C ALA A 283 -30.12 25.05 -13.19
N LYS A 284 -30.74 24.17 -12.40
CA LYS A 284 -30.06 23.13 -11.62
C LYS A 284 -29.37 22.09 -12.48
N ALA A 285 -29.91 21.73 -13.64
CA ALA A 285 -29.24 20.84 -14.57
C ALA A 285 -27.94 21.46 -15.10
N PHE A 286 -27.97 22.72 -15.54
CA PHE A 286 -26.77 23.41 -16.00
C PHE A 286 -25.75 23.64 -14.87
N LEU A 287 -26.23 24.14 -13.73
CA LEU A 287 -25.39 24.40 -12.56
C LEU A 287 -24.84 23.11 -11.96
N GLY A 288 -25.60 22.01 -12.01
CA GLY A 288 -25.20 20.67 -11.61
C GLY A 288 -24.05 20.12 -12.44
N VAL A 289 -24.03 20.34 -13.76
CA VAL A 289 -22.90 19.95 -14.61
C VAL A 289 -21.63 20.73 -14.22
N ILE A 290 -21.73 22.05 -14.10
CA ILE A 290 -20.60 22.90 -13.68
C ILE A 290 -20.13 22.50 -12.28
N TRP A 291 -21.06 22.30 -11.35
CA TRP A 291 -20.77 21.89 -9.99
C TRP A 291 -20.13 20.51 -9.92
N SER A 292 -20.56 19.54 -10.73
CA SER A 292 -19.95 18.21 -10.77
C SER A 292 -18.45 18.29 -11.09
N PHE A 293 -18.07 19.17 -12.03
CA PHE A 293 -16.68 19.43 -12.38
C PHE A 293 -15.93 20.12 -11.23
N VAL A 294 -16.52 21.15 -10.62
CA VAL A 294 -15.93 21.86 -9.47
C VAL A 294 -15.76 20.93 -8.26
N ALA A 295 -16.78 20.14 -7.92
CA ALA A 295 -16.75 19.19 -6.81
C ALA A 295 -15.70 18.09 -7.05
N PHE A 296 -15.58 17.60 -8.28
CA PHE A 296 -14.52 16.67 -8.67
C PHE A 296 -13.13 17.30 -8.49
N LEU A 297 -12.95 18.55 -8.94
CA LEU A 297 -11.69 19.28 -8.77
C LEU A 297 -11.35 19.48 -7.29
N ILE A 298 -12.31 19.90 -6.46
CA ILE A 298 -12.14 20.06 -5.02
C ILE A 298 -11.73 18.71 -4.39
N ARG A 299 -12.38 17.60 -4.74
CA ARG A 299 -12.02 16.27 -4.21
C ARG A 299 -10.60 15.87 -4.59
N ILE A 300 -10.18 16.12 -5.82
CA ILE A 300 -8.78 15.89 -6.24
C ILE A 300 -7.84 16.76 -5.41
N TYR A 301 -8.06 18.07 -5.35
CA TYR A 301 -7.15 18.96 -4.63
C TYR A 301 -7.08 18.64 -3.14
N VAL A 302 -8.21 18.36 -2.50
CA VAL A 302 -8.24 18.10 -1.07
C VAL A 302 -7.64 16.73 -0.74
N ASN A 303 -8.14 15.65 -1.34
CA ASN A 303 -7.75 14.29 -0.93
C ASN A 303 -6.42 13.84 -1.52
N LEU A 304 -6.11 14.25 -2.75
CA LEU A 304 -4.93 13.77 -3.47
C LEU A 304 -3.71 14.71 -3.32
N LEU A 305 -3.93 16.02 -3.20
CA LEU A 305 -2.85 17.02 -3.23
C LEU A 305 -2.58 17.63 -1.84
N ILE A 306 -3.60 18.22 -1.21
CA ILE A 306 -3.48 19.00 0.02
C ILE A 306 -3.32 18.09 1.25
N GLU A 307 -4.24 17.13 1.44
CA GLU A 307 -4.23 16.25 2.62
C GLU A 307 -2.88 15.53 2.77
N PRO A 308 -2.32 14.84 1.75
CA PRO A 308 -1.07 14.11 1.93
C PRO A 308 0.14 15.03 2.17
N THR A 309 0.10 16.26 1.64
CA THR A 309 1.19 17.23 1.74
C THR A 309 1.22 17.90 3.10
N LEU A 310 0.06 18.25 3.66
CA LEU A 310 0.01 18.91 4.97
C LEU A 310 -0.03 17.92 6.13
N HIS A 311 -0.56 16.71 5.92
CA HIS A 311 -0.70 15.73 6.99
C HIS A 311 0.68 15.14 7.38
N PRO A 312 1.17 15.35 8.61
CA PRO A 312 2.56 15.06 8.98
C PRO A 312 2.93 13.57 8.86
N VAL A 313 1.96 12.67 9.06
CA VAL A 313 2.16 11.22 8.92
C VAL A 313 2.22 10.77 7.47
N LYS A 314 1.56 11.49 6.55
CA LYS A 314 1.56 11.16 5.10
C LYS A 314 2.70 11.88 4.37
N HIS A 315 3.06 13.08 4.83
CA HIS A 315 4.11 13.91 4.25
C HIS A 315 5.50 13.26 4.37
N PHE A 316 5.84 12.73 5.54
CA PHE A 316 7.14 12.11 5.78
C PHE A 316 7.09 10.57 5.63
N PRO A 317 8.00 9.93 4.86
CA PRO A 317 9.09 10.51 4.08
C PRO A 317 8.76 10.73 2.59
N VAL A 318 7.67 10.14 2.07
CA VAL A 318 7.46 9.99 0.62
C VAL A 318 7.28 11.34 -0.07
N VAL A 319 6.40 12.20 0.45
CA VAL A 319 6.13 13.51 -0.15
C VAL A 319 7.38 14.39 -0.11
N THR A 320 8.20 14.31 0.95
CA THR A 320 9.47 15.05 1.01
C THR A 320 10.49 14.60 -0.04
N VAL A 321 10.57 13.31 -0.34
CA VAL A 321 11.43 12.80 -1.40
C VAL A 321 10.92 13.26 -2.76
N ALA A 322 9.60 13.18 -2.97
CA ALA A 322 8.97 13.66 -4.19
C ALA A 322 9.25 15.17 -4.40
N HIS A 323 9.09 16.02 -3.37
CA HIS A 323 9.46 17.43 -3.45
C HIS A 323 10.90 17.65 -3.91
N LYS A 324 11.86 16.88 -3.38
CA LYS A 324 13.27 17.00 -3.78
C LYS A 324 13.49 16.61 -5.24
N ILE A 325 12.78 15.62 -5.74
CA ILE A 325 12.83 15.24 -7.16
C ILE A 325 12.23 16.37 -8.01
N PHE A 326 11.08 16.90 -7.59
CA PHE A 326 10.39 18.00 -8.28
C PHE A 326 11.19 19.30 -8.32
N LEU A 327 12.03 19.59 -7.32
CA LEU A 327 12.90 20.77 -7.33
C LEU A 327 13.77 20.86 -8.59
N SER A 328 14.21 19.72 -9.14
CA SER A 328 15.02 19.71 -10.37
C SER A 328 14.23 20.06 -11.64
N VAL A 329 12.91 19.86 -11.63
CA VAL A 329 12.01 20.04 -12.80
C VAL A 329 11.08 21.24 -12.62
N ILE A 330 11.14 21.91 -11.46
CA ILE A 330 10.16 22.93 -11.04
C ILE A 330 10.08 24.10 -12.03
N VAL A 331 11.23 24.56 -12.55
CA VAL A 331 11.30 25.69 -13.49
C VAL A 331 10.63 25.36 -14.81
N VAL A 332 10.81 24.13 -15.31
CA VAL A 332 10.21 23.66 -16.57
C VAL A 332 8.69 23.55 -16.41
N ILE A 333 8.23 22.97 -15.30
CA ILE A 333 6.79 22.82 -15.03
C ILE A 333 6.14 24.20 -14.86
N GLU A 334 6.77 25.10 -14.09
CA GLU A 334 6.27 26.45 -13.87
C GLU A 334 6.12 27.22 -15.18
N HIS A 335 7.17 27.21 -16.01
CA HIS A 335 7.16 27.93 -17.29
C HIS A 335 6.05 27.43 -18.21
N ASN A 336 5.98 26.12 -18.44
CA ASN A 336 5.00 25.51 -19.34
C ASN A 336 3.56 25.72 -18.84
N MET A 337 3.32 25.53 -17.54
CA MET A 337 1.98 25.63 -16.98
C MET A 337 1.50 27.08 -16.93
N ARG A 338 2.37 28.03 -16.58
CA ARG A 338 2.06 29.46 -16.60
C ARG A 338 1.78 29.94 -18.02
N GLN A 339 2.58 29.55 -19.01
CA GLN A 339 2.35 29.91 -20.42
C GLN A 339 1.02 29.36 -20.93
N THR A 340 0.65 28.14 -20.56
CA THR A 340 -0.61 27.52 -20.98
C THR A 340 -1.83 28.17 -20.32
N LEU A 341 -1.73 28.60 -19.05
CA LEU A 341 -2.84 29.19 -18.28
C LEU A 341 -3.04 30.69 -18.54
N THR A 342 -1.97 31.41 -18.87
CA THR A 342 -2.01 32.88 -19.05
C THR A 342 -3.04 33.36 -20.09
N PRO A 343 -3.23 32.72 -21.27
CA PRO A 343 -4.23 33.13 -22.25
C PRO A 343 -5.67 33.06 -21.75
N TYR A 344 -5.97 32.14 -20.82
CA TYR A 344 -7.33 31.87 -20.36
C TYR A 344 -7.66 32.59 -19.04
N LEU A 345 -6.70 32.67 -18.11
CA LEU A 345 -6.92 33.22 -16.76
C LEU A 345 -6.23 34.57 -16.51
N GLY A 346 -5.34 35.00 -17.41
CA GLY A 346 -4.49 36.16 -17.22
C GLY A 346 -3.31 35.89 -16.25
N ALA A 347 -2.25 36.69 -16.38
CA ALA A 347 -1.00 36.47 -15.65
C ALA A 347 -1.16 36.55 -14.11
N ALA A 348 -2.09 37.38 -13.64
CA ALA A 348 -2.34 37.60 -12.21
C ALA A 348 -2.90 36.35 -11.49
N LEU A 349 -3.74 35.55 -12.16
CA LEU A 349 -4.31 34.32 -11.60
C LEU A 349 -3.48 33.08 -11.99
N ALA A 350 -2.89 33.07 -13.19
CA ALA A 350 -2.08 31.94 -13.66
C ALA A 350 -0.85 31.68 -12.78
N GLY A 351 -0.19 32.73 -12.27
CA GLY A 351 0.98 32.59 -11.40
C GLY A 351 0.69 31.88 -10.07
N PRO A 352 -0.23 32.39 -9.24
CA PRO A 352 -0.59 31.77 -7.96
C PRO A 352 -1.14 30.35 -8.11
N ILE A 353 -2.01 30.10 -9.09
CA ILE A 353 -2.53 28.74 -9.35
C ILE A 353 -1.38 27.81 -9.72
N THR A 354 -0.46 28.28 -10.58
CA THR A 354 0.68 27.46 -10.99
C THR A 354 1.56 27.08 -9.81
N TRP A 355 1.88 28.05 -8.96
CA TRP A 355 2.69 27.82 -7.77
C TRP A 355 1.99 26.88 -6.79
N PHE A 356 0.69 27.09 -6.55
CA PHE A 356 -0.11 26.22 -5.69
C PHE A 356 -0.10 24.78 -6.19
N THR A 357 -0.41 24.54 -7.46
CA THR A 357 -0.41 23.19 -8.03
C THR A 357 0.97 22.55 -7.91
N ILE A 358 2.05 23.26 -8.23
CA ILE A 358 3.43 22.73 -8.16
C ILE A 358 3.82 22.32 -6.73
N VAL A 359 3.49 23.14 -5.73
CA VAL A 359 3.80 22.86 -4.33
C VAL A 359 3.04 21.63 -3.82
N PHE A 360 1.79 21.44 -4.24
CA PHE A 360 0.97 20.33 -3.75
C PHE A 360 1.01 19.07 -4.63
N LEU A 361 1.53 19.16 -5.86
CA LEU A 361 1.65 18.03 -6.81
C LEU A 361 2.38 16.80 -6.24
N PRO A 362 3.48 16.96 -5.47
CA PRO A 362 4.15 15.82 -4.83
C PRO A 362 3.25 15.05 -3.84
N GLY A 363 2.15 15.65 -3.38
CA GLY A 363 1.14 15.01 -2.53
C GLY A 363 0.56 13.73 -3.14
N ILE A 364 0.46 13.65 -4.47
CA ILE A 364 -0.03 12.46 -5.20
C ILE A 364 0.76 11.20 -4.78
N PHE A 365 2.08 11.30 -4.66
CA PHE A 365 2.92 10.17 -4.28
C PHE A 365 2.71 9.76 -2.82
N GLY A 366 2.48 10.74 -1.93
CA GLY A 366 2.11 10.50 -0.54
C GLY A 366 0.80 9.75 -0.43
N PHE A 367 -0.22 10.21 -1.15
CA PHE A 367 -1.51 9.52 -1.23
C PHE A 367 -1.36 8.10 -1.75
N LEU A 368 -0.74 7.92 -2.92
CA LEU A 368 -0.59 6.60 -3.56
C LEU A 368 0.12 5.61 -2.65
N VAL A 369 1.29 5.98 -2.11
CA VAL A 369 2.06 5.05 -1.26
C VAL A 369 1.28 4.72 0.01
N TRP A 370 0.63 5.70 0.63
CA TRP A 370 -0.07 5.48 1.88
C TRP A 370 -1.35 4.66 1.66
N GLU A 371 -2.20 5.05 0.70
CA GLU A 371 -3.41 4.32 0.34
C GLU A 371 -3.10 2.91 -0.14
N LEU A 372 -2.17 2.71 -1.06
CA LEU A 372 -1.83 1.36 -1.52
C LEU A 372 -1.31 0.49 -0.38
N LYS A 373 -0.44 1.03 0.48
CA LYS A 373 0.14 0.29 1.59
C LYS A 373 -0.89 -0.04 2.68
N GLU A 374 -1.73 0.92 3.05
CA GLU A 374 -2.71 0.73 4.10
C GLU A 374 -3.89 -0.13 3.62
N ASN A 375 -4.34 0.06 2.38
CA ASN A 375 -5.30 -0.84 1.75
C ASN A 375 -4.74 -2.26 1.65
N TRP A 376 -3.45 -2.44 1.30
CA TRP A 376 -2.82 -3.77 1.33
C TRP A 376 -2.84 -4.40 2.71
N ARG A 377 -2.59 -3.62 3.78
CA ARG A 377 -2.69 -4.12 5.16
C ARG A 377 -4.11 -4.51 5.52
N LEU A 378 -5.12 -3.76 5.07
CA LEU A 378 -6.53 -4.12 5.23
C LEU A 378 -6.86 -5.40 4.47
N TYR A 379 -6.40 -5.55 3.23
CA TYR A 379 -6.56 -6.79 2.47
C TYR A 379 -5.87 -7.97 3.14
N GLN A 380 -4.70 -7.77 3.75
CA GLN A 380 -4.01 -8.80 4.50
C GLN A 380 -4.76 -9.17 5.80
N ALA A 381 -5.30 -8.17 6.51
CA ALA A 381 -6.04 -8.38 7.76
C ALA A 381 -7.42 -9.03 7.52
N ASN A 382 -8.09 -8.68 6.43
CA ASN A 382 -9.38 -9.25 6.04
C ASN A 382 -9.26 -10.56 5.23
N ARG A 383 -8.03 -11.01 4.95
CA ARG A 383 -7.80 -12.26 4.23
C ARG A 383 -8.22 -13.43 5.11
N LYS A 384 -8.95 -14.38 4.52
CA LYS A 384 -9.27 -15.65 5.18
C LYS A 384 -7.97 -16.41 5.43
N ASN A 385 -7.87 -17.02 6.62
CA ASN A 385 -6.69 -17.79 7.01
C ASN A 385 -6.50 -19.06 6.16
N LEU A 386 -7.58 -19.55 5.55
CA LEU A 386 -7.62 -20.77 4.74
C LEU A 386 -7.71 -20.42 3.26
N LEU A 387 -7.12 -21.27 2.42
CA LEU A 387 -7.34 -21.23 0.97
C LEU A 387 -8.81 -21.53 0.67
N THR A 388 -9.53 -20.54 0.14
CA THR A 388 -10.94 -20.69 -0.22
C THR A 388 -11.14 -20.80 -1.72
N PRO A 389 -12.27 -21.39 -2.15
CA PRO A 389 -12.65 -21.45 -3.55
C PRO A 389 -12.68 -20.06 -4.21
N VAL A 390 -12.24 -20.01 -5.45
CA VAL A 390 -12.15 -18.79 -6.26
C VAL A 390 -13.16 -18.85 -7.40
N ALA A 391 -13.67 -17.68 -7.80
CA ALA A 391 -14.52 -17.56 -8.96
C ALA A 391 -13.78 -17.90 -10.26
N VAL A 392 -14.42 -18.76 -11.06
CA VAL A 392 -14.01 -19.18 -12.41
C VAL A 392 -14.81 -18.40 -13.45
N GLY A 393 -16.14 -18.41 -13.35
CA GLY A 393 -17.03 -17.82 -14.34
C GLY A 393 -17.24 -16.32 -14.20
N SER A 394 -17.75 -15.68 -15.25
CA SER A 394 -18.15 -14.26 -15.30
C SER A 394 -19.20 -13.87 -14.25
N HIS A 395 -19.90 -14.86 -13.68
CA HIS A 395 -20.94 -14.69 -12.67
C HIS A 395 -20.45 -15.01 -11.24
N GLY A 396 -19.13 -15.15 -11.04
CA GLY A 396 -18.58 -15.45 -9.71
C GLY A 396 -18.69 -16.91 -9.28
N GLU A 397 -18.99 -17.83 -10.20
CA GLU A 397 -19.21 -19.26 -9.91
C GLU A 397 -17.88 -20.00 -9.67
N THR A 398 -17.84 -20.91 -8.70
CA THR A 398 -16.72 -21.85 -8.48
C THR A 398 -16.83 -23.07 -9.40
N VAL A 399 -15.78 -23.89 -9.51
CA VAL A 399 -15.82 -25.15 -10.31
C VAL A 399 -16.95 -26.06 -9.84
N ALA A 400 -17.09 -26.24 -8.52
CA ALA A 400 -18.18 -27.07 -8.00
C ALA A 400 -19.57 -26.52 -8.34
N ARG A 401 -19.75 -25.19 -8.31
CA ARG A 401 -21.02 -24.55 -8.68
C ARG A 401 -21.31 -24.63 -10.18
N LEU A 402 -20.27 -24.64 -11.01
CA LEU A 402 -20.39 -24.81 -12.45
C LEU A 402 -20.94 -26.20 -12.83
N LEU A 403 -20.51 -27.22 -12.09
CA LEU A 403 -20.86 -28.63 -12.32
C LEU A 403 -22.13 -29.07 -11.58
N ARG A 404 -22.34 -28.67 -10.31
CA ARG A 404 -23.45 -29.15 -9.48
C ARG A 404 -24.79 -28.54 -9.92
N PRO A 405 -25.77 -29.35 -10.37
CA PRO A 405 -27.09 -28.85 -10.74
C PRO A 405 -27.80 -28.14 -9.57
N GLY A 406 -28.44 -27.01 -9.84
CA GLY A 406 -29.23 -26.28 -8.84
C GLY A 406 -29.91 -25.03 -9.39
N PHE A 407 -30.64 -24.29 -8.56
CA PHE A 407 -31.41 -23.12 -9.01
C PHE A 407 -30.50 -22.02 -9.56
N HIS A 408 -29.46 -21.65 -8.81
CA HIS A 408 -28.41 -20.69 -9.21
C HIS A 408 -27.05 -21.34 -9.45
N SER A 409 -27.01 -22.62 -9.85
CA SER A 409 -25.79 -23.38 -10.15
C SER A 409 -26.01 -24.32 -11.35
N GLY A 410 -24.98 -25.07 -11.75
CA GLY A 410 -25.06 -26.08 -12.79
C GLY A 410 -25.07 -25.50 -14.19
N THR A 411 -24.21 -24.51 -14.45
CA THR A 411 -24.08 -23.84 -15.74
C THR A 411 -23.80 -24.85 -16.86
N LEU A 412 -22.84 -25.76 -16.68
CA LEU A 412 -22.54 -26.80 -17.67
C LEU A 412 -23.74 -27.75 -17.89
N PRO A 413 -24.31 -28.40 -16.85
CA PRO A 413 -25.49 -29.26 -17.03
C PRO A 413 -26.67 -28.56 -17.72
N LYS A 414 -26.93 -27.28 -17.40
CA LYS A 414 -28.00 -26.49 -18.00
C LYS A 414 -27.74 -26.21 -19.48
N LEU A 415 -26.51 -25.85 -19.86
CA LEU A 415 -26.11 -25.65 -21.25
C LEU A 415 -26.27 -26.94 -22.05
N PHE A 416 -25.75 -28.07 -21.56
CA PHE A 416 -25.89 -29.36 -22.24
C PHE A 416 -27.34 -29.85 -22.30
N ARG A 417 -28.16 -29.59 -21.27
CA ARG A 417 -29.60 -29.87 -21.31
C ARG A 417 -30.31 -29.01 -22.35
N ARG A 418 -29.94 -27.72 -22.47
CA ARG A 418 -30.49 -26.81 -23.49
C ARG A 418 -30.13 -27.29 -24.90
N MET A 419 -28.86 -27.63 -25.14
CA MET A 419 -28.41 -28.15 -26.43
C MET A 419 -29.16 -29.44 -26.81
N ARG A 420 -29.28 -30.41 -25.90
CA ARG A 420 -30.06 -31.64 -26.15
C ARG A 420 -31.52 -31.36 -26.47
N ARG A 421 -32.18 -30.46 -25.74
CA ARG A 421 -33.57 -30.05 -26.03
C ARG A 421 -33.71 -29.44 -27.43
N LEU A 422 -32.73 -28.64 -27.86
CA LEU A 422 -32.73 -28.06 -29.21
C LEU A 422 -32.52 -29.12 -30.29
N GLU A 423 -31.76 -30.19 -30.03
CA GLU A 423 -31.61 -31.30 -30.99
C GLU A 423 -32.89 -32.10 -31.22
N HIS A 424 -33.76 -32.18 -30.22
CA HIS A 424 -35.07 -32.85 -30.35
C HIS A 424 -36.14 -32.01 -31.06
N GLN A 425 -35.87 -30.73 -31.37
CA GLN A 425 -36.80 -29.87 -32.09
C GLN A 425 -36.62 -30.01 -33.61
N GLU A 426 -37.70 -29.79 -34.37
CA GLU A 426 -37.65 -29.78 -35.83
C GLU A 426 -36.64 -28.74 -36.36
N ALA A 427 -36.03 -29.06 -37.51
CA ALA A 427 -35.04 -28.20 -38.14
C ALA A 427 -35.69 -26.87 -38.55
N SER A 428 -35.23 -25.77 -37.93
CA SER A 428 -35.70 -24.41 -38.22
C SER A 428 -34.56 -23.41 -38.08
N PHE A 429 -34.67 -22.27 -38.76
CA PHE A 429 -33.68 -21.18 -38.62
C PHE A 429 -33.54 -20.71 -37.17
N ARG A 430 -34.65 -20.65 -36.42
CA ARG A 430 -34.66 -20.30 -34.99
C ARG A 430 -33.88 -21.33 -34.15
N ARG A 431 -34.08 -22.63 -34.40
CA ARG A 431 -33.29 -23.71 -33.75
C ARG A 431 -31.80 -23.54 -34.03
N PHE A 432 -31.43 -23.29 -35.29
CA PHE A 432 -30.03 -23.15 -35.68
C PHE A 432 -29.35 -21.96 -35.00
N SER A 433 -30.02 -20.80 -34.95
CA SER A 433 -29.55 -19.62 -34.22
C SER A 433 -29.40 -19.90 -32.71
N ALA A 434 -30.41 -20.52 -32.09
CA ALA A 434 -30.38 -20.86 -30.67
C ALA A 434 -29.29 -21.90 -30.32
N ARG A 435 -29.01 -22.84 -31.25
CA ARG A 435 -27.92 -23.82 -31.11
C ARG A 435 -26.56 -23.12 -31.14
N ARG A 436 -26.31 -22.21 -32.09
CA ARG A 436 -25.08 -21.41 -32.11
C ARG A 436 -24.91 -20.61 -30.83
N ALA A 437 -25.93 -19.87 -30.40
CA ALA A 437 -25.86 -19.09 -29.16
C ALA A 437 -25.57 -19.95 -27.93
N SER A 438 -26.04 -21.21 -27.89
CA SER A 438 -25.70 -22.15 -26.82
C SER A 438 -24.26 -22.66 -26.93
N GLY A 439 -23.74 -22.83 -28.15
CA GLY A 439 -22.33 -23.15 -28.41
C GLY A 439 -21.39 -22.01 -27.99
N ASP A 440 -21.71 -20.76 -28.35
CA ASP A 440 -20.93 -19.58 -27.95
C ASP A 440 -20.88 -19.44 -26.41
N GLN A 441 -21.99 -19.77 -25.73
CA GLN A 441 -22.04 -19.82 -24.27
C GLN A 441 -21.13 -20.90 -23.68
N LEU A 442 -21.06 -22.07 -24.32
CA LEU A 442 -20.16 -23.15 -23.90
C LEU A 442 -18.69 -22.74 -24.09
N GLU A 443 -18.34 -22.18 -25.25
CA GLU A 443 -16.99 -21.68 -25.54
C GLU A 443 -16.57 -20.60 -24.54
N HIS A 444 -17.49 -19.71 -24.15
CA HIS A 444 -17.24 -18.71 -23.11
C HIS A 444 -16.92 -19.34 -21.75
N VAL A 445 -17.62 -20.41 -21.38
CA VAL A 445 -17.34 -21.19 -20.16
C VAL A 445 -15.99 -21.88 -20.25
N GLU A 446 -15.67 -22.52 -21.37
CA GLU A 446 -14.36 -23.15 -21.59
C GLU A 446 -13.22 -22.13 -21.51
N LYS A 447 -13.39 -20.93 -22.09
CA LYS A 447 -12.42 -19.84 -21.98
C LYS A 447 -12.26 -19.34 -20.54
N ALA A 448 -13.33 -19.32 -19.75
CA ALA A 448 -13.27 -18.98 -18.33
C ALA A 448 -12.49 -20.03 -17.53
N ILE A 449 -12.74 -21.32 -17.79
CA ILE A 449 -11.97 -22.43 -17.18
C ILE A 449 -10.50 -22.34 -17.59
N ARG A 450 -10.19 -22.07 -18.86
CA ARG A 450 -8.81 -21.86 -19.36
C ARG A 450 -8.11 -20.76 -18.60
N SER A 451 -8.76 -19.60 -18.50
CA SER A 451 -8.22 -18.43 -17.80
C SER A 451 -7.97 -18.73 -16.32
N PHE A 452 -8.84 -19.52 -15.69
CA PHE A 452 -8.67 -19.98 -14.32
C PHE A 452 -7.48 -20.93 -14.15
N VAL A 453 -7.32 -21.94 -15.02
CA VAL A 453 -6.18 -22.86 -15.01
C VAL A 453 -4.87 -22.10 -15.24
N GLU A 454 -4.85 -21.18 -16.21
CA GLU A 454 -3.68 -20.37 -16.50
C GLU A 454 -3.30 -19.47 -15.32
N ARG A 455 -4.30 -18.81 -14.70
CA ARG A 455 -4.09 -17.87 -13.59
C ARG A 455 -3.65 -18.57 -12.31
N GLU A 456 -4.29 -19.69 -11.95
CA GLU A 456 -4.15 -20.28 -10.62
C GLU A 456 -3.13 -21.42 -10.55
N LEU A 457 -2.94 -22.18 -11.64
CA LEU A 457 -2.04 -23.33 -11.69
C LEU A 457 -0.77 -23.01 -12.50
N ILE A 458 -0.92 -22.64 -13.78
CA ILE A 458 0.22 -22.50 -14.69
C ILE A 458 1.08 -21.28 -14.32
N SER A 459 0.46 -20.14 -14.03
CA SER A 459 1.19 -18.93 -13.61
C SER A 459 2.00 -19.17 -12.33
N LEU A 460 1.44 -19.93 -11.39
CA LEU A 460 2.13 -20.32 -10.16
C LEU A 460 3.33 -21.23 -10.47
N LEU A 461 3.16 -22.25 -11.30
CA LEU A 461 4.26 -23.13 -11.71
C LEU A 461 5.35 -22.33 -12.44
N LYS A 462 4.98 -21.46 -13.38
CA LYS A 462 5.90 -20.57 -14.11
C LYS A 462 6.66 -19.58 -13.21
N SER A 463 6.18 -19.31 -11.99
CA SER A 463 6.93 -18.50 -11.02
C SER A 463 8.15 -19.24 -10.45
N CYS A 464 8.20 -20.57 -10.58
CA CYS A 464 9.31 -21.40 -10.14
C CYS A 464 10.36 -21.58 -11.25
N LEU A 465 11.63 -21.46 -10.86
CA LEU A 465 12.76 -21.59 -11.78
C LEU A 465 12.79 -22.95 -12.53
N VAL A 466 12.31 -24.03 -11.90
CA VAL A 466 12.32 -25.38 -12.50
C VAL A 466 11.32 -25.52 -13.67
N TRP A 467 10.37 -24.59 -13.78
CA TRP A 467 9.37 -24.56 -14.85
C TRP A 467 9.62 -23.46 -15.88
N ASN A 468 10.62 -22.60 -15.64
CA ASN A 468 11.02 -21.60 -16.63
C ASN A 468 11.41 -22.28 -17.94
N ASP A 469 10.95 -21.71 -19.06
CA ASP A 469 11.27 -22.16 -20.42
C ASP A 469 10.89 -23.62 -20.72
N THR A 470 9.98 -24.22 -19.95
CA THR A 470 9.42 -25.56 -20.26
C THR A 470 8.35 -25.52 -21.34
N GLY A 471 7.77 -24.34 -21.59
CA GLY A 471 6.64 -24.18 -22.51
C GLY A 471 5.31 -24.68 -21.93
N LEU A 472 5.18 -24.78 -20.59
CA LEU A 472 3.94 -25.21 -19.94
C LEU A 472 2.78 -24.26 -20.27
N HIS A 473 1.67 -24.80 -20.79
CA HIS A 473 0.46 -24.05 -21.08
C HIS A 473 -0.79 -24.92 -20.99
N CYS A 474 -1.96 -24.27 -20.99
CA CYS A 474 -3.25 -24.95 -20.97
C CYS A 474 -3.59 -25.35 -22.41
N GLY A 475 -3.71 -26.65 -22.67
CA GLY A 475 -4.12 -27.25 -23.93
C GLY A 475 -5.63 -27.21 -24.10
N HIS A 476 -6.25 -28.25 -24.66
CA HIS A 476 -7.70 -28.28 -24.85
C HIS A 476 -8.48 -28.46 -23.54
N ILE A 477 -9.68 -27.89 -23.50
CA ILE A 477 -10.66 -28.11 -22.44
C ILE A 477 -11.82 -28.84 -23.08
N HIS A 478 -12.15 -30.01 -22.57
CA HIS A 478 -13.27 -30.80 -23.07
C HIS A 478 -14.36 -30.78 -22.00
N ALA A 479 -15.39 -29.95 -22.21
CA ALA A 479 -16.54 -29.90 -21.33
C ALA A 479 -17.61 -30.94 -21.73
N ALA A 480 -18.29 -31.49 -20.73
CA ALA A 480 -19.41 -32.40 -20.88
C ALA A 480 -20.53 -32.04 -19.89
N SER A 481 -21.60 -32.86 -19.85
CA SER A 481 -22.79 -32.56 -19.06
C SER A 481 -22.56 -32.49 -17.54
N ASN A 482 -21.69 -33.35 -17.00
CA ASN A 482 -21.39 -33.46 -15.58
C ASN A 482 -19.88 -33.51 -15.31
N CYS A 483 -19.04 -33.27 -16.31
CA CYS A 483 -17.59 -33.23 -16.13
C CYS A 483 -16.95 -32.25 -17.10
N PHE A 484 -15.70 -31.91 -16.84
CA PHE A 484 -14.80 -31.38 -17.86
C PHE A 484 -13.39 -31.90 -17.62
N SER A 485 -12.62 -31.99 -18.69
CA SER A 485 -11.19 -32.28 -18.62
C SER A 485 -10.36 -31.12 -19.12
N VAL A 486 -9.18 -30.96 -18.55
CA VAL A 486 -8.21 -29.92 -18.87
C VAL A 486 -6.92 -30.63 -19.25
N GLU A 487 -6.42 -30.35 -20.45
CA GLU A 487 -5.12 -30.83 -20.91
C GLU A 487 -4.04 -29.79 -20.56
N LEU A 488 -2.94 -30.23 -19.96
CA LEU A 488 -1.76 -29.42 -19.71
C LEU A 488 -0.66 -29.91 -20.65
N GLU A 489 -0.21 -29.01 -21.52
CA GLU A 489 0.80 -29.29 -22.54
C GLU A 489 2.13 -28.68 -22.14
N CYS A 490 3.22 -29.40 -22.45
CA CYS A 490 4.57 -28.97 -22.14
C CYS A 490 5.49 -29.26 -23.34
N SER A 491 5.87 -28.21 -24.07
CA SER A 491 6.64 -28.35 -25.31
C SER A 491 7.99 -29.05 -25.12
N ARG A 492 8.66 -28.87 -23.97
CA ARG A 492 9.96 -29.51 -23.69
C ARG A 492 9.86 -30.95 -23.19
N LEU A 493 8.85 -31.28 -22.40
CA LEU A 493 8.68 -32.62 -21.82
C LEU A 493 7.93 -33.58 -22.76
N GLY A 494 7.30 -33.05 -23.81
CA GLY A 494 6.73 -33.81 -24.91
C GLY A 494 5.27 -34.23 -24.70
N THR A 495 4.84 -35.25 -25.44
CA THR A 495 3.49 -35.82 -25.45
C THR A 495 3.46 -37.20 -24.79
N PRO A 496 2.31 -37.66 -24.23
CA PRO A 496 1.00 -37.01 -24.21
C PRO A 496 0.85 -35.94 -23.11
N ALA A 497 -0.17 -35.09 -23.24
CA ALA A 497 -0.52 -34.06 -22.27
C ALA A 497 -0.98 -34.68 -20.93
N VAL A 498 -0.79 -33.95 -19.83
CA VAL A 498 -1.40 -34.31 -18.55
C VAL A 498 -2.88 -33.96 -18.62
N ARG A 499 -3.76 -34.89 -18.27
CA ARG A 499 -5.20 -34.64 -18.29
C ARG A 499 -5.76 -34.61 -16.87
N LEU A 500 -6.23 -33.44 -16.44
CA LEU A 500 -6.98 -33.27 -15.20
C LEU A 500 -8.47 -33.44 -15.51
N LEU A 501 -9.18 -34.25 -14.73
CA LEU A 501 -10.61 -34.50 -14.86
C LEU A 501 -11.34 -34.00 -13.62
N PHE A 502 -12.39 -33.21 -13.84
CA PHE A 502 -13.32 -32.75 -12.81
C PHE A 502 -14.70 -33.30 -13.14
N GLN A 503 -15.29 -34.06 -12.21
CA GLN A 503 -16.54 -34.75 -12.44
C GLN A 503 -17.49 -34.56 -11.25
N GLU A 504 -18.74 -34.27 -11.57
CA GLU A 504 -19.85 -34.35 -10.64
C GLU A 504 -20.47 -35.75 -10.70
N GLN A 505 -20.62 -36.32 -9.51
CA GLN A 505 -21.12 -37.66 -9.28
C GLN A 505 -22.00 -37.67 -8.02
N SER A 506 -23.30 -37.90 -8.20
CA SER A 506 -24.28 -38.03 -7.12
C SER A 506 -24.28 -36.87 -6.12
N GLY A 507 -24.05 -35.63 -6.58
CA GLY A 507 -23.95 -34.42 -5.75
C GLY A 507 -22.53 -34.04 -5.35
N TRP A 508 -21.57 -34.95 -5.45
CA TRP A 508 -20.17 -34.73 -5.09
C TRP A 508 -19.34 -34.30 -6.30
N VAL A 509 -18.39 -33.38 -6.10
CA VAL A 509 -17.46 -32.97 -7.15
C VAL A 509 -16.08 -33.55 -6.86
N ALA A 510 -15.67 -34.53 -7.66
CA ALA A 510 -14.37 -35.18 -7.58
C ALA A 510 -13.41 -34.65 -8.64
N ALA A 511 -12.14 -34.46 -8.27
CA ALA A 511 -11.06 -34.26 -9.22
C ALA A 511 -10.13 -35.48 -9.28
N SER A 512 -9.48 -35.64 -10.42
CA SER A 512 -8.45 -36.66 -10.64
C SER A 512 -7.48 -36.25 -11.74
N VAL A 513 -6.32 -36.90 -11.77
CA VAL A 513 -5.37 -36.90 -12.87
C VAL A 513 -5.65 -38.13 -13.72
N ALA A 514 -6.49 -37.95 -14.74
CA ALA A 514 -6.92 -39.03 -15.63
C ALA A 514 -5.76 -39.61 -16.46
N ASP A 515 -4.81 -38.77 -16.88
CA ASP A 515 -3.58 -39.19 -17.54
C ASP A 515 -2.40 -38.37 -17.00
N SER A 516 -1.33 -39.07 -16.62
CA SER A 516 -0.09 -38.46 -16.12
C SER A 516 0.79 -37.91 -17.24
N GLY A 517 0.56 -38.30 -18.50
CA GLY A 517 1.19 -37.67 -19.66
C GLY A 517 2.71 -37.56 -19.57
N TRP A 518 3.21 -36.35 -19.80
CA TRP A 518 4.64 -36.00 -19.75
C TRP A 518 5.22 -35.93 -18.32
N LEU A 519 4.42 -36.05 -17.25
CA LEU A 519 4.94 -35.99 -15.86
C LEU A 519 5.95 -37.12 -15.56
N ARG A 520 5.89 -38.25 -16.28
CA ARG A 520 6.89 -39.33 -16.21
C ARG A 520 8.31 -38.89 -16.58
N PHE A 521 8.45 -37.79 -17.33
CA PHE A 521 9.73 -37.21 -17.70
C PHE A 521 10.11 -36.01 -16.83
N ALA A 522 9.25 -35.63 -15.87
CA ALA A 522 9.52 -34.52 -14.98
C ALA A 522 10.59 -34.91 -13.95
N SER A 523 11.48 -33.98 -13.65
CA SER A 523 12.41 -34.12 -12.53
C SER A 523 11.67 -34.21 -11.19
N THR A 524 12.32 -34.74 -10.15
CA THR A 524 11.72 -34.85 -8.80
C THR A 524 11.25 -33.49 -8.27
N ASP A 525 12.00 -32.42 -8.53
CA ASP A 525 11.65 -31.06 -8.08
C ASP A 525 10.44 -30.49 -8.85
N GLN A 526 10.32 -30.82 -10.15
CA GLN A 526 9.12 -30.51 -10.94
C GLN A 526 7.93 -31.29 -10.40
N LEU A 527 8.07 -32.59 -10.17
CA LEU A 527 6.96 -33.43 -9.70
C LEU A 527 6.42 -32.94 -8.35
N ARG A 528 7.30 -32.63 -7.38
CA ARG A 528 6.89 -32.08 -6.08
C ARG A 528 6.23 -30.72 -6.18
N SER A 529 6.79 -29.81 -6.98
CA SER A 529 6.18 -28.48 -7.17
C SER A 529 4.84 -28.57 -7.91
N PHE A 530 4.70 -29.49 -8.87
CA PHE A 530 3.43 -29.78 -9.54
C PHE A 530 2.38 -30.29 -8.56
N GLN A 531 2.73 -31.28 -7.73
CA GLN A 531 1.82 -31.82 -6.72
C GLN A 531 1.37 -30.74 -5.72
N ASN A 532 2.29 -29.93 -5.18
CA ASN A 532 1.93 -28.81 -4.31
C ASN A 532 1.02 -27.80 -5.02
N ALA A 533 1.31 -27.48 -6.29
CA ALA A 533 0.49 -26.54 -7.07
C ALA A 533 -0.92 -27.10 -7.29
N LEU A 534 -1.01 -28.39 -7.62
CA LEU A 534 -2.25 -29.10 -7.87
C LEU A 534 -3.13 -29.15 -6.62
N GLN A 535 -2.55 -29.42 -5.45
CA GLN A 535 -3.27 -29.38 -4.17
C GLN A 535 -3.93 -28.01 -3.96
N GLY A 536 -3.18 -26.91 -4.08
CA GLY A 536 -3.76 -25.57 -3.93
C GLY A 536 -4.74 -25.19 -5.04
N PHE A 537 -4.53 -25.68 -6.26
CA PHE A 537 -5.46 -25.49 -7.38
C PHE A 537 -6.80 -26.19 -7.13
N TYR A 538 -6.78 -27.41 -6.62
CA TYR A 538 -7.97 -28.14 -6.19
C TYR A 538 -8.70 -27.42 -5.05
N ARG A 539 -7.97 -26.86 -4.08
CA ARG A 539 -8.56 -26.01 -3.01
C ARG A 539 -9.31 -24.82 -3.57
N LYS A 540 -8.67 -24.10 -4.50
CA LYS A 540 -9.27 -22.94 -5.17
C LYS A 540 -10.40 -23.30 -6.13
N SER A 541 -10.43 -24.53 -6.63
CA SER A 541 -11.55 -25.05 -7.42
C SER A 541 -12.79 -25.31 -6.55
N GLY A 542 -12.59 -25.61 -5.26
CA GLY A 542 -13.67 -25.91 -4.33
C GLY A 542 -14.30 -27.27 -4.58
N ILE A 543 -13.49 -28.25 -4.96
CA ILE A 543 -13.90 -29.64 -5.11
C ILE A 543 -14.12 -30.30 -3.74
N ASP A 544 -14.93 -31.35 -3.70
CA ASP A 544 -15.23 -32.07 -2.47
C ASP A 544 -14.17 -33.14 -2.16
N MET A 545 -13.67 -33.82 -3.20
CA MET A 545 -12.81 -35.00 -3.07
C MET A 545 -11.79 -35.10 -4.21
N VAL A 546 -10.65 -35.73 -3.93
CA VAL A 546 -9.60 -36.06 -4.90
C VAL A 546 -9.50 -37.58 -4.95
N ARG A 547 -9.65 -38.18 -6.14
CA ARG A 547 -9.70 -39.65 -6.25
C ARG A 547 -8.39 -40.29 -5.78
N GLU A 548 -7.25 -39.67 -6.09
CA GLU A 548 -5.93 -40.15 -5.68
C GLU A 548 -5.77 -40.14 -4.15
N GLN A 549 -6.37 -39.16 -3.47
CA GLN A 549 -6.36 -39.08 -2.01
C GLN A 549 -7.20 -40.21 -1.41
N LEU A 550 -8.41 -40.37 -1.93
CA LEU A 550 -9.35 -41.41 -1.52
C LEU A 550 -8.78 -42.82 -1.69
N GLU A 551 -8.17 -43.08 -2.85
CA GLU A 551 -7.55 -44.37 -3.17
C GLU A 551 -6.30 -44.63 -2.29
N ALA A 552 -5.46 -43.62 -2.07
CA ALA A 552 -4.25 -43.80 -1.26
C ALA A 552 -4.53 -44.00 0.23
N ASN A 553 -5.52 -43.29 0.78
CA ASN A 553 -5.76 -43.24 2.22
C ASN A 553 -6.84 -44.21 2.71
N PHE A 554 -7.79 -44.62 1.85
CA PHE A 554 -8.97 -45.37 2.29
C PHE A 554 -9.33 -46.57 1.41
N VAL A 555 -9.59 -46.37 0.12
CA VAL A 555 -10.17 -47.42 -0.75
C VAL A 555 -9.11 -48.39 -1.28
N GLY A 556 -7.85 -47.96 -1.42
CA GLY A 556 -6.79 -48.79 -1.98
C GLY A 556 -7.04 -49.15 -3.45
N VAL A 557 -6.98 -50.45 -3.75
CA VAL A 557 -7.15 -51.00 -5.10
C VAL A 557 -8.58 -51.46 -5.39
N HIS A 558 -9.50 -51.31 -4.44
CA HIS A 558 -10.85 -51.83 -4.56
C HIS A 558 -11.71 -50.96 -5.50
N PRO A 559 -12.49 -51.56 -6.42
CA PRO A 559 -13.50 -50.83 -7.17
C PRO A 559 -14.49 -50.13 -6.24
N TYR A 560 -14.88 -48.91 -6.59
CA TYR A 560 -15.81 -48.12 -5.79
C TYR A 560 -16.67 -47.19 -6.65
N ASP A 561 -17.82 -46.80 -6.11
CA ASP A 561 -18.72 -45.82 -6.68
C ASP A 561 -19.11 -44.74 -5.66
N ILE A 562 -19.42 -43.53 -6.15
CA ILE A 562 -19.80 -42.38 -5.31
C ILE A 562 -21.32 -42.17 -5.44
N ASN A 563 -22.01 -42.39 -4.32
CA ASN A 563 -23.47 -42.31 -4.21
C ASN A 563 -23.88 -41.04 -3.45
N SER A 564 -25.18 -40.74 -3.42
CA SER A 564 -25.70 -39.56 -2.72
C SER A 564 -25.48 -39.61 -1.21
N GLU A 565 -25.40 -40.81 -0.64
CA GLU A 565 -25.22 -41.04 0.80
C GLU A 565 -23.75 -41.28 1.19
N GLY A 566 -22.90 -41.67 0.23
CA GLY A 566 -21.46 -41.83 0.46
C GLY A 566 -20.77 -42.72 -0.57
N PHE A 567 -20.10 -43.80 -0.15
CA PHE A 567 -19.41 -44.73 -1.05
C PHE A 567 -20.03 -46.13 -1.05
N ALA A 568 -20.03 -46.76 -2.22
CA ALA A 568 -20.16 -48.20 -2.38
C ALA A 568 -18.79 -48.76 -2.78
N ILE A 569 -18.23 -49.70 -2.02
CA ILE A 569 -16.92 -50.30 -2.28
C ILE A 569 -17.10 -51.80 -2.44
N TRP A 570 -16.51 -52.39 -3.49
CA TRP A 570 -16.56 -53.83 -3.74
C TRP A 570 -15.20 -54.45 -3.42
N PRO A 571 -15.04 -55.16 -2.28
CA PRO A 571 -13.81 -55.84 -1.93
C PRO A 571 -13.39 -56.85 -3.00
N ASN A 572 -12.09 -56.96 -3.25
CA ASN A 572 -11.45 -57.90 -4.19
C ASN A 572 -11.91 -57.83 -5.66
N GLY A 573 -12.89 -56.98 -6.00
CA GLY A 573 -13.36 -56.79 -7.38
C GLY A 573 -14.34 -57.86 -7.88
N ASP A 574 -14.85 -58.72 -7.00
CA ASP A 574 -15.82 -59.76 -7.36
C ASP A 574 -17.27 -59.25 -7.48
N PHE A 575 -17.53 -58.00 -7.06
CA PHE A 575 -18.83 -57.31 -7.05
C PHE A 575 -19.97 -58.00 -6.26
N ASP A 576 -19.71 -59.16 -5.66
CA ASP A 576 -20.69 -59.93 -4.86
C ASP A 576 -21.00 -59.30 -3.49
N LYS A 577 -20.04 -58.54 -2.94
CA LYS A 577 -20.14 -57.93 -1.61
C LYS A 577 -19.95 -56.43 -1.71
N GLU A 578 -20.92 -55.68 -1.21
CA GLU A 578 -20.91 -54.21 -1.19
C GLU A 578 -20.67 -53.72 0.22
N LEU A 579 -19.60 -52.95 0.40
CA LEU A 579 -19.36 -52.18 1.60
C LEU A 579 -19.93 -50.77 1.40
N THR A 580 -20.84 -50.37 2.28
CA THR A 580 -21.42 -49.03 2.28
C THR A 580 -20.69 -48.15 3.29
N VAL A 581 -20.44 -46.91 2.89
CA VAL A 581 -19.76 -45.91 3.72
C VAL A 581 -20.62 -44.66 3.72
N ASP A 582 -21.14 -44.27 4.88
CA ASP A 582 -21.92 -43.05 5.04
C ASP A 582 -21.01 -41.83 5.20
N LEU A 583 -21.19 -40.81 4.34
CA LEU A 583 -20.47 -39.54 4.41
C LEU A 583 -21.30 -38.41 5.02
N SER A 584 -22.57 -38.65 5.37
CA SER A 584 -23.44 -37.67 6.03
C SER A 584 -23.19 -37.56 7.54
N GLY A 585 -22.79 -38.66 8.19
CA GLY A 585 -22.49 -38.71 9.62
C GLY A 585 -21.23 -37.95 10.04
N LYS A 586 -21.29 -37.24 11.18
CA LYS A 586 -20.10 -36.60 11.79
C LYS A 586 -19.26 -37.63 12.53
N GLY A 587 -17.93 -37.59 12.36
CA GLY A 587 -17.00 -38.49 13.06
C GLY A 587 -16.07 -39.23 12.09
N MET A 588 -15.59 -40.42 12.45
CA MET A 588 -14.78 -41.24 11.54
C MET A 588 -15.65 -41.86 10.44
N VAL A 589 -15.04 -42.03 9.27
CA VAL A 589 -15.61 -42.76 8.14
C VAL A 589 -15.54 -44.26 8.45
N ARG A 590 -16.70 -44.92 8.47
CA ARG A 590 -16.82 -46.34 8.82
C ARG A 590 -17.43 -47.15 7.67
N PRO A 591 -16.68 -48.10 7.09
CA PRO A 591 -17.24 -49.05 6.14
C PRO A 591 -18.08 -50.12 6.86
N LEU A 592 -19.27 -50.37 6.33
CA LEU A 592 -20.20 -51.39 6.80
C LEU A 592 -20.44 -52.40 5.68
N PRO A 593 -20.44 -53.73 5.96
CA PRO A 593 -20.22 -54.37 7.26
C PRO A 593 -18.74 -54.36 7.71
N THR A 594 -18.49 -54.06 8.99
CA THR A 594 -17.13 -53.87 9.55
C THR A 594 -16.22 -55.10 9.42
N ASN A 595 -16.78 -56.30 9.59
CA ASN A 595 -16.00 -57.54 9.55
C ASN A 595 -15.43 -57.79 8.14
N GLU A 596 -16.23 -57.54 7.11
CA GLU A 596 -15.83 -57.71 5.72
C GLU A 596 -14.86 -56.62 5.28
N ALA A 597 -15.08 -55.39 5.72
CA ALA A 597 -14.16 -54.28 5.49
C ALA A 597 -12.77 -54.54 6.09
N THR A 598 -12.72 -55.04 7.33
CA THR A 598 -11.45 -55.37 8.00
C THR A 598 -10.73 -56.52 7.29
N ALA A 599 -11.46 -57.53 6.83
CA ALA A 599 -10.90 -58.64 6.05
C ALA A 599 -10.33 -58.17 4.69
N ALA A 600 -10.92 -57.14 4.10
CA ALA A 600 -10.44 -56.48 2.88
C ALA A 600 -9.30 -55.48 3.14
N GLY A 601 -8.92 -55.22 4.40
CA GLY A 601 -7.90 -54.24 4.75
C GLY A 601 -8.39 -52.78 4.75
N ILE A 602 -9.70 -52.55 4.64
CA ILE A 602 -10.31 -51.21 4.70
C ILE A 602 -10.66 -50.88 6.16
N LEU A 603 -9.88 -49.98 6.75
CA LEU A 603 -10.03 -49.58 8.15
C LEU A 603 -10.80 -48.27 8.29
N GLN A 604 -11.33 -48.03 9.49
CA GLN A 604 -11.96 -46.75 9.81
C GLN A 604 -10.90 -45.64 9.77
N THR A 605 -11.23 -44.52 9.15
CA THR A 605 -10.31 -43.38 8.97
C THR A 605 -11.00 -42.06 9.32
N ASP A 606 -10.19 -41.04 9.58
CA ASP A 606 -10.67 -39.68 9.72
C ASP A 606 -11.24 -39.16 8.39
N ARG A 607 -12.23 -38.28 8.47
CA ARG A 607 -12.94 -37.77 7.29
C ARG A 607 -12.08 -36.88 6.41
N ASP A 608 -11.14 -36.13 6.97
CA ASP A 608 -10.26 -35.23 6.23
C ASP A 608 -9.28 -35.97 5.30
N ALA A 609 -8.96 -37.22 5.63
CA ALA A 609 -8.18 -38.13 4.79
C ALA A 609 -8.95 -38.61 3.54
N VAL A 610 -10.27 -38.46 3.52
CA VAL A 610 -11.19 -38.94 2.48
C VAL A 610 -11.84 -37.77 1.72
N LEU A 611 -12.37 -36.82 2.47
CA LEU A 611 -13.00 -35.60 1.97
C LEU A 611 -11.95 -34.51 1.91
N PHE A 612 -11.50 -34.23 0.67
CA PHE A 612 -10.55 -33.17 0.42
C PHE A 612 -11.06 -31.86 1.00
N ASN A 613 -12.32 -31.46 0.81
CA ASN A 613 -12.83 -30.17 1.30
C ASN A 613 -12.72 -29.97 2.83
N GLU A 614 -12.65 -31.05 3.63
CA GLU A 614 -12.49 -30.99 5.09
C GLU A 614 -11.02 -30.83 5.51
N SER A 615 -10.06 -31.33 4.72
CA SER A 615 -8.64 -31.06 4.98
C SER A 615 -8.31 -29.59 4.76
N LEU A 616 -7.54 -28.99 5.65
CA LEU A 616 -7.30 -27.54 5.67
C LEU A 616 -5.94 -27.20 5.06
N THR A 617 -5.89 -26.11 4.28
CA THR A 617 -4.62 -25.54 3.82
C THR A 617 -4.56 -24.08 4.23
N GLU A 618 -3.70 -23.78 5.22
CA GLU A 618 -3.48 -22.42 5.68
C GLU A 618 -2.80 -21.58 4.61
N TRP A 619 -3.27 -20.34 4.45
CA TRP A 619 -2.70 -19.38 3.53
C TRP A 619 -1.23 -19.05 3.86
N THR A 620 -0.90 -19.00 5.15
CA THR A 620 0.46 -18.76 5.66
C THR A 620 1.42 -19.86 5.22
N HIS A 621 1.02 -21.12 5.38
CA HIS A 621 1.79 -22.27 4.93
C HIS A 621 1.89 -22.31 3.40
N TRP A 622 0.79 -22.05 2.70
CA TRP A 622 0.78 -21.92 1.24
C TRP A 622 1.78 -20.85 0.76
N GLN A 623 1.76 -19.67 1.36
CA GLN A 623 2.69 -18.60 1.00
C GLN A 623 4.14 -19.00 1.27
N TYR A 624 4.42 -19.66 2.39
CA TYR A 624 5.75 -20.17 2.71
C TYR A 624 6.25 -21.16 1.63
N LEU A 625 5.41 -22.10 1.19
CA LEU A 625 5.78 -23.09 0.18
C LEU A 625 6.25 -22.46 -1.13
N TRP A 626 5.67 -21.33 -1.53
CA TRP A 626 5.97 -20.65 -2.80
C TRP A 626 6.93 -19.46 -2.66
N THR A 627 7.36 -19.13 -1.44
CA THR A 627 8.32 -18.03 -1.23
C THR A 627 9.75 -18.59 -1.26
N PRO A 628 10.60 -18.22 -2.23
CA PRO A 628 11.99 -18.67 -2.25
C PRO A 628 12.75 -18.11 -1.03
N GLY A 629 13.61 -18.94 -0.44
CA GLY A 629 14.50 -18.50 0.65
C GLY A 629 15.49 -17.42 0.22
N GLU A 630 15.92 -16.58 1.16
CA GLU A 630 17.08 -15.71 0.92
C GLU A 630 18.35 -16.57 0.99
N SER A 631 18.94 -16.88 -0.16
CA SER A 631 20.23 -17.59 -0.21
C SER A 631 21.38 -16.62 0.01
N ALA A 632 22.29 -16.98 0.91
CA ALA A 632 23.54 -16.27 1.14
C ALA A 632 24.46 -16.43 -0.09
N GLY A 633 24.32 -15.57 -1.09
CA GLY A 633 25.17 -15.61 -2.30
C GLY A 633 24.55 -15.03 -3.58
N GLY A 634 23.31 -14.53 -3.57
CA GLY A 634 22.70 -13.92 -4.75
C GLY A 634 22.12 -14.90 -5.77
N ALA A 635 22.36 -16.21 -5.63
CA ALA A 635 21.62 -17.24 -6.36
C ALA A 635 20.19 -17.34 -5.80
N ARG A 636 19.17 -17.32 -6.67
CA ARG A 636 17.78 -17.56 -6.25
C ARG A 636 17.62 -19.03 -5.85
N SER A 637 17.33 -19.32 -4.58
CA SER A 637 16.97 -20.69 -4.18
C SER A 637 15.61 -21.08 -4.74
N LEU A 638 15.46 -22.38 -4.98
CA LEU A 638 14.15 -22.97 -5.25
C LEU A 638 13.21 -22.77 -4.06
N PRO A 639 11.90 -22.55 -4.31
CA PRO A 639 10.93 -22.47 -3.24
C PRO A 639 10.75 -23.83 -2.55
N PRO A 640 10.34 -23.87 -1.27
CA PRO A 640 10.14 -25.12 -0.54
C PRO A 640 9.22 -26.12 -1.24
N ALA A 641 8.26 -25.66 -2.06
CA ALA A 641 7.37 -26.48 -2.88
C ALA A 641 8.10 -27.44 -3.84
N CYS A 642 9.34 -27.13 -4.25
CA CYS A 642 10.16 -28.04 -5.07
C CYS A 642 10.79 -29.17 -4.26
N SER A 643 10.91 -29.01 -2.94
CA SER A 643 11.61 -29.96 -2.06
C SER A 643 10.68 -30.76 -1.15
N GLN A 644 9.53 -30.18 -0.78
CA GLN A 644 8.57 -30.79 0.14
C GLN A 644 7.50 -31.55 -0.64
N THR A 645 7.15 -32.73 -0.16
CA THR A 645 5.99 -33.49 -0.66
C THR A 645 4.71 -32.84 -0.11
N PRO A 646 3.62 -32.75 -0.88
CA PRO A 646 2.33 -32.29 -0.34
C PRO A 646 1.88 -33.17 0.82
N ALA A 647 1.06 -32.59 1.71
CA ALA A 647 0.47 -33.33 2.82
C ALA A 647 -0.53 -34.40 2.34
N GLU A 648 -1.29 -34.08 1.29
CA GLU A 648 -2.30 -34.98 0.73
C GLU A 648 -1.84 -35.56 -0.62
N PRO A 649 -2.02 -36.86 -0.86
CA PRO A 649 -1.75 -37.46 -2.15
C PRO A 649 -2.74 -36.94 -3.21
N VAL A 650 -2.26 -36.10 -4.12
CA VAL A 650 -3.05 -35.54 -5.23
C VAL A 650 -2.65 -36.10 -6.60
N LEU A 651 -1.70 -37.03 -6.61
CA LEU A 651 -1.15 -37.65 -7.80
C LEU A 651 -0.76 -39.08 -7.45
N ARG A 652 -1.14 -40.05 -8.28
CA ARG A 652 -0.69 -41.43 -8.12
C ARG A 652 0.85 -41.50 -8.27
N PRO A 653 1.53 -42.44 -7.60
CA PRO A 653 2.96 -42.64 -7.80
C PRO A 653 3.26 -42.89 -9.28
N ILE A 654 4.03 -41.99 -9.90
CA ILE A 654 4.49 -42.14 -11.28
C ILE A 654 5.77 -42.97 -11.23
N ARG A 655 5.75 -44.13 -11.89
CA ARG A 655 6.92 -45.02 -12.00
C ARG A 655 7.85 -44.59 -13.13
#